data_AF-A0AAJ6XS98-F1
#
_entry.id   AF-A0AAJ6XS98-F1
#
_cell.length_a   1.000
_cell.length_b   1.000
_cell.length_c   1.000
_cell.angle_alpha   90.00
_cell.angle_beta   90.00
_cell.angle_gamma   90.00
#
_symmetry.space_group_name_H-M   'P 1'
#
loop_
_entity.id
_entity.type
_entity.pdbx_description
1 polymer ?
#
loop_
_entity_poly.entity_id
_entity_poly.type
_entity_poly.pdbx_seq_one_letter_code
_entity_poly.pdbx_strand_id
1 'polypeptide(L)'
;MVLSDDQFQAYVEENDVGKKKCKFCGHLFAFRTSISRIKWHWSGTKGHGAAICREVPKDVQEAAFLAMEGVNKKCRIRADWLINVDNKTDRLVKPVAEASSSGGHTPNKSDARENAVPTSSSEVAGKAFEENKDAILSWLMNDEVLRIGIYGMGGVGKTSLVKHVYHQLRKTSGTFHHVYWITIPQDFSICKLQNLIATCLGIHLSNEDDEILRAQELSEAFVMKWQHLLILDNLWDTFDPEKVGIPVQEKGCKLILTTRSLKVCRGMGCLQKIKVEPLPWEEAWTLFRERFTHDVVISPEVEQIAKSVTRKCAGLPLGIITMAESMRGVSDLHEWRNTLEKLKKSKVRDMKDKVFPSLRFSYDQLGDLAQQQCFLYCALFPEDYGISREDLIGYLIDEGIIEGIDSRQAEFDEGHTMLNELENVCLLESSNDYNGYRAVRMHGLIRDMACQILQMSSPIMVGEELRDVDKWKEVLTRVSWINGKFKEIPSSHSPRCPILSTLLLPYNYTLRFIAYSFFKHLNKLKVLDLSKTNIELLPDSVSDLENLSALLLNGCERLRHVPSLKKLRLLKRLDLSDTVLVDVPQDMEWLSNLRYLKLNGCSQKEFPPGILPQLYRLQFFALDDWVQGQYAPVTVEGKEVACLRKLETLECHFECFSDFIGYLKSWDGTLSLSTYKFLVGQWNDNKDYLRVLEFSGRSRKVCICNFNINWNRSSPFFPCDIQELLILRCTDAGSLCDVLSIQYAIELECIEIQLCDRMESLLSSSWFCSAPLPLPSDGIFSHLKDFHCYGCSSMKKLFPLALLRNLANLEMISVEECHKMEEIIATRVDWVVGEESSSSCSSREFDLPNLRRLNFVYLPKLKSICCAKLICGSLQKIRVRDCPKLKRIPICLPVLDNGQLCPPPSLEEIDVDPKEWWESVEWDHPNTKDVLLPFVVLGDSSRVSDCLKKMKTKEET
;
A
#
# COMPACT_ATOMS: atom_id res chain seq x y z
N MET A 1 -23.58 -3.53 -41.54
CA MET A 1 -24.97 -3.38 -42.04
C MET A 1 -25.23 -1.91 -42.29
N VAL A 2 -25.85 -1.60 -43.43
CA VAL A 2 -26.23 -0.25 -43.86
C VAL A 2 -27.13 0.38 -42.81
N LEU A 3 -26.70 1.49 -42.19
CA LEU A 3 -27.58 2.35 -41.40
C LEU A 3 -28.45 3.14 -42.39
N SER A 4 -29.54 2.51 -42.83
CA SER A 4 -30.62 3.15 -43.58
C SER A 4 -31.51 3.91 -42.58
N ASP A 5 -31.10 5.15 -42.33
CA ASP A 5 -31.92 6.35 -42.04
C ASP A 5 -31.04 7.35 -41.31
N ASP A 6 -30.01 7.81 -42.04
CA ASP A 6 -29.25 8.96 -41.60
C ASP A 6 -30.07 10.22 -41.93
N GLN A 7 -30.54 10.92 -40.89
CA GLN A 7 -31.39 12.12 -40.98
C GLN A 7 -30.87 13.19 -41.95
N PHE A 8 -29.56 13.16 -42.28
CA PHE A 8 -28.96 14.10 -43.20
C PHE A 8 -29.07 13.72 -44.69
N GLN A 9 -29.59 12.53 -45.05
CA GLN A 9 -29.84 12.18 -46.45
C GLN A 9 -30.87 13.13 -47.12
N ALA A 10 -31.80 13.68 -46.35
CA ALA A 10 -32.78 14.64 -46.83
C ALA A 10 -32.15 15.92 -47.44
N TYR A 11 -30.92 16.26 -47.06
CA TYR A 11 -30.18 17.45 -47.50
C TYR A 11 -29.26 17.20 -48.71
N VAL A 12 -29.32 16.00 -49.30
CA VAL A 12 -28.56 15.61 -50.49
C VAL A 12 -29.52 15.23 -51.61
N GLU A 13 -29.20 15.65 -52.84
CA GLU A 13 -29.82 15.14 -54.06
C GLU A 13 -28.86 14.17 -54.75
N GLU A 14 -29.35 13.02 -55.17
CA GLU A 14 -28.59 12.04 -55.94
C GLU A 14 -29.12 12.06 -57.38
N ASN A 15 -28.21 12.23 -58.36
CA ASN A 15 -28.59 12.21 -59.77
C ASN A 15 -28.56 10.78 -60.34
N ASP A 16 -29.10 10.58 -61.54
CA ASP A 16 -29.22 9.26 -62.21
C ASP A 16 -27.88 8.51 -62.42
N VAL A 17 -26.75 9.17 -62.17
CA VAL A 17 -25.39 8.62 -62.26
C VAL A 17 -24.77 8.36 -60.87
N GLY A 18 -25.55 8.44 -59.79
CA GLY A 18 -25.09 8.14 -58.41
C GLY A 18 -24.12 9.17 -57.82
N LYS A 19 -24.09 10.41 -58.36
CA LYS A 19 -23.35 11.53 -57.74
C LYS A 19 -24.27 12.29 -56.81
N LYS A 20 -23.75 12.57 -55.61
CA LYS A 20 -24.44 13.31 -54.56
C LYS A 20 -24.17 14.82 -54.69
N LYS A 21 -25.21 15.63 -54.50
CA LYS A 21 -25.17 17.09 -54.58
C LYS A 21 -25.76 17.70 -53.31
N CYS A 22 -25.08 18.71 -52.76
CA CYS A 22 -25.58 19.47 -51.61
C CYS A 22 -26.79 20.33 -52.03
N LYS A 23 -27.92 20.23 -51.31
CA LYS A 23 -29.13 21.02 -51.61
C LYS A 23 -28.99 22.52 -51.32
N PHE A 24 -28.05 22.92 -50.47
CA PHE A 24 -27.88 24.31 -50.08
C PHE A 24 -27.01 25.08 -51.09
N CYS A 25 -25.72 24.76 -51.21
CA CYS A 25 -24.80 25.48 -52.11
C CYS A 25 -24.61 24.83 -53.49
N GLY A 26 -25.31 23.73 -53.78
CA GLY A 26 -25.20 23.02 -55.06
C GLY A 26 -23.88 22.28 -55.31
N HIS A 27 -22.99 22.18 -54.32
CA HIS A 27 -21.70 21.49 -54.45
C HIS A 27 -21.87 20.02 -54.82
N LEU A 28 -21.16 19.57 -55.87
CA LEU A 28 -21.18 18.20 -56.35
C LEU A 28 -20.07 17.39 -55.68
N PHE A 29 -20.43 16.34 -54.97
CA PHE A 29 -19.48 15.43 -54.33
C PHE A 29 -18.93 14.41 -55.33
N ALA A 30 -17.71 13.92 -55.08
CA ALA A 30 -17.12 12.84 -55.88
C ALA A 30 -17.96 11.54 -55.76
N PHE A 31 -17.88 10.68 -56.77
CA PHE A 31 -18.62 9.41 -56.79
C PHE A 31 -18.24 8.55 -55.57
N ARG A 32 -19.24 8.01 -54.84
CA ARG A 32 -19.10 7.27 -53.56
C ARG A 32 -18.50 8.04 -52.38
N THR A 33 -18.67 9.37 -52.31
CA THR A 33 -18.27 10.14 -51.12
C THR A 33 -19.01 9.63 -49.87
N SER A 34 -18.26 9.41 -48.78
CA SER A 34 -18.81 8.93 -47.51
C SER A 34 -19.70 9.99 -46.84
N ILE A 35 -20.74 9.54 -46.15
CA ILE A 35 -21.67 10.42 -45.42
C ILE A 35 -20.93 11.30 -44.39
N SER A 36 -19.91 10.78 -43.72
CA SER A 36 -19.09 11.55 -42.79
C SER A 36 -18.41 12.76 -43.45
N ARG A 37 -17.95 12.62 -44.71
CA ARG A 37 -17.33 13.74 -45.45
C ARG A 37 -18.35 14.78 -45.90
N ILE A 38 -19.59 14.35 -46.15
CA ILE A 38 -20.72 15.25 -46.41
C ILE A 38 -21.12 16.00 -45.12
N LYS A 39 -21.08 15.35 -43.95
CA LYS A 39 -21.31 16.01 -42.64
C LYS A 39 -20.26 17.09 -42.34
N TRP A 40 -19.00 16.86 -42.68
CA TRP A 40 -17.95 17.90 -42.62
C TRP A 40 -18.21 19.10 -43.54
N HIS A 41 -18.84 18.88 -44.70
CA HIS A 41 -19.22 19.97 -45.60
C HIS A 41 -20.28 20.90 -44.97
N TRP A 42 -21.16 20.35 -44.13
CA TRP A 42 -22.23 21.13 -43.48
C TRP A 42 -21.91 21.66 -42.09
N SER A 43 -20.95 21.08 -41.36
CA SER A 43 -20.59 21.51 -40.00
C SER A 43 -19.94 22.89 -39.93
N GLY A 44 -19.45 23.42 -41.05
CA GLY A 44 -18.75 24.70 -41.10
C GLY A 44 -17.32 24.68 -40.54
N THR A 45 -16.84 23.52 -40.10
CA THR A 45 -15.50 23.34 -39.54
C THR A 45 -14.50 22.91 -40.61
N LYS A 46 -13.33 23.56 -40.64
CA LYS A 46 -12.24 23.18 -41.55
C LYS A 46 -11.59 21.89 -41.06
N GLY A 47 -11.89 20.76 -41.70
CA GLY A 47 -11.29 19.45 -41.41
C GLY A 47 -11.44 18.46 -42.58
N HIS A 48 -10.52 17.50 -42.70
CA HIS A 48 -10.55 16.40 -43.69
C HIS A 48 -10.68 16.78 -45.18
N GLY A 49 -10.24 17.98 -45.58
CA GLY A 49 -10.23 18.41 -46.98
C GLY A 49 -11.64 18.43 -47.62
N ALA A 50 -12.67 18.73 -46.84
CA ALA A 50 -14.02 18.99 -47.33
C ALA A 50 -14.19 20.50 -47.60
N ALA A 51 -14.77 20.86 -48.75
CA ALA A 51 -15.23 22.23 -48.97
C ALA A 51 -16.33 22.56 -47.94
N ILE A 52 -16.49 23.80 -47.51
CA ILE A 52 -17.51 24.20 -46.53
C ILE A 52 -18.70 24.84 -47.24
N CYS A 53 -19.91 24.40 -46.92
CA CYS A 53 -21.13 25.08 -47.31
C CYS A 53 -21.43 26.24 -46.35
N ARG A 54 -21.53 27.47 -46.87
CA ARG A 54 -21.89 28.65 -46.06
C ARG A 54 -23.39 28.94 -46.03
N GLU A 55 -24.18 28.16 -46.77
CA GLU A 55 -25.63 28.37 -46.96
C GLU A 55 -26.48 27.35 -46.17
N VAL A 56 -25.86 26.60 -45.26
CA VAL A 56 -26.56 25.64 -44.39
C VAL A 56 -27.29 26.38 -43.27
N PRO A 57 -28.57 26.07 -43.01
CA PRO A 57 -29.28 26.54 -41.83
C PRO A 57 -28.55 26.17 -40.52
N LYS A 58 -28.57 27.08 -39.53
CA LYS A 58 -27.80 26.91 -38.28
C LYS A 58 -28.13 25.62 -37.52
N ASP A 59 -29.38 25.22 -37.51
CA ASP A 59 -29.87 23.97 -36.89
C ASP A 59 -29.29 22.72 -37.57
N VAL A 60 -29.23 22.70 -38.90
CA VAL A 60 -28.61 21.61 -39.67
C VAL A 60 -27.09 21.60 -39.50
N GLN A 61 -26.47 22.77 -39.42
CA GLN A 61 -25.04 22.92 -39.18
C GLN A 61 -24.65 22.40 -37.78
N GLU A 62 -25.39 22.77 -36.73
CA GLU A 62 -25.19 22.27 -35.36
C GLU A 62 -25.42 20.77 -35.26
N ALA A 63 -26.49 20.26 -35.86
CA ALA A 63 -26.76 18.82 -35.87
C ALA A 63 -25.64 18.05 -36.60
N ALA A 64 -25.12 18.57 -37.72
CA ALA A 64 -24.01 17.97 -38.45
C ALA A 64 -22.71 18.00 -37.63
N PHE A 65 -22.44 19.09 -36.91
CA PHE A 65 -21.31 19.20 -36.00
C PHE A 65 -21.40 18.20 -34.84
N LEU A 66 -22.55 18.09 -34.18
CA LEU A 66 -22.78 17.13 -33.09
C LEU A 66 -22.67 15.67 -33.56
N ALA A 67 -23.19 15.37 -34.75
CA ALA A 67 -23.05 14.05 -35.36
C ALA A 67 -21.59 13.67 -35.66
N MET A 68 -20.71 14.66 -35.84
CA MET A 68 -19.28 14.44 -36.01
C MET A 68 -18.54 14.23 -34.67
N GLU A 69 -18.93 14.93 -33.60
CA GLU A 69 -18.36 14.73 -32.26
C GLU A 69 -18.68 13.34 -31.67
N GLY A 70 -19.86 12.78 -31.99
CA GLY A 70 -20.25 11.44 -31.56
C GLY A 70 -19.36 10.30 -32.07
N VAL A 71 -18.56 10.53 -33.12
CA VAL A 71 -17.70 9.51 -33.76
C VAL A 71 -16.24 9.61 -33.30
N ASN A 72 -15.83 10.70 -32.61
CA ASN A 72 -14.42 10.98 -32.29
C ASN A 72 -14.22 11.36 -30.81
N LYS A 73 -14.38 10.41 -29.87
CA LYS A 73 -13.87 10.56 -28.50
C LYS A 73 -12.38 10.21 -28.44
N LYS A 74 -11.51 11.16 -28.79
CA LYS A 74 -10.09 11.25 -28.39
C LYS A 74 -9.58 12.67 -28.69
N CYS A 75 -9.58 13.53 -27.67
CA CYS A 75 -9.00 14.90 -27.59
C CYS A 75 -9.64 15.95 -28.55
N ARG A 76 -9.93 17.21 -28.20
CA ARG A 76 -9.48 18.11 -27.13
C ARG A 76 -10.52 19.27 -27.03
N ILE A 77 -10.72 19.81 -25.84
CA ILE A 77 -11.59 20.96 -25.53
C ILE A 77 -11.06 22.24 -26.19
N ARG A 78 -11.95 23.10 -26.72
CA ARG A 78 -11.84 24.56 -26.48
C ARG A 78 -13.17 25.31 -26.63
N ALA A 79 -13.33 26.25 -25.71
CA ALA A 79 -14.38 27.23 -25.56
C ALA A 79 -14.64 28.10 -26.80
N ASP A 80 -15.90 28.44 -27.01
CA ASP A 80 -16.38 29.81 -27.23
C ASP A 80 -17.90 29.80 -27.47
N TRP A 81 -18.71 30.06 -26.44
CA TRP A 81 -20.06 30.63 -26.56
C TRP A 81 -20.50 31.22 -25.22
N LEU A 82 -20.46 32.56 -25.11
CA LEU A 82 -21.61 33.40 -24.70
C LEU A 82 -21.21 34.89 -24.64
N ILE A 83 -21.19 35.55 -25.80
CA ILE A 83 -21.63 36.95 -25.91
C ILE A 83 -22.48 37.07 -27.18
N ASN A 84 -23.81 37.08 -27.02
CA ASN A 84 -24.68 38.12 -27.57
C ASN A 84 -26.16 37.78 -27.28
N VAL A 85 -26.77 38.57 -26.38
CA VAL A 85 -28.16 38.98 -26.54
C VAL A 85 -28.13 40.49 -26.72
N ASP A 86 -28.65 40.90 -27.86
CA ASP A 86 -28.77 42.25 -28.40
C ASP A 86 -29.62 43.21 -27.53
N ASN A 87 -29.15 44.46 -27.49
CA ASN A 87 -29.86 45.73 -27.71
C ASN A 87 -31.31 45.94 -27.21
N LYS A 88 -31.45 46.94 -26.32
CA LYS A 88 -32.51 47.98 -26.19
C LYS A 88 -32.23 48.70 -24.86
N THR A 89 -32.07 50.01 -24.68
CA THR A 89 -32.49 51.27 -25.33
C THR A 89 -31.60 52.36 -24.70
N ASP A 90 -30.90 53.19 -25.48
CA ASP A 90 -31.33 54.54 -25.86
C ASP A 90 -31.45 55.54 -24.68
N ARG A 91 -30.46 56.45 -24.53
CA ARG A 91 -30.64 57.93 -24.47
C ARG A 91 -29.45 58.69 -23.85
N LEU A 92 -28.88 59.57 -24.68
CA LEU A 92 -28.64 61.01 -24.44
C LEU A 92 -27.66 61.45 -23.32
N VAL A 93 -26.48 61.95 -23.68
CA VAL A 93 -26.13 63.39 -23.88
C VAL A 93 -24.60 63.58 -23.81
N LYS A 94 -24.13 64.48 -24.68
CA LYS A 94 -22.77 64.95 -25.00
C LYS A 94 -21.96 65.58 -23.84
N PRO A 95 -20.63 65.74 -24.06
CA PRO A 95 -19.66 66.24 -23.07
C PRO A 95 -19.53 67.77 -23.07
N VAL A 96 -18.98 68.32 -21.98
CA VAL A 96 -18.48 69.70 -21.90
C VAL A 96 -17.10 69.69 -21.23
N ALA A 97 -16.23 70.51 -21.79
CA ALA A 97 -14.80 70.61 -21.57
C ALA A 97 -14.39 71.66 -20.51
N GLU A 98 -13.10 71.63 -20.19
CA GLU A 98 -12.23 72.71 -19.70
C GLU A 98 -12.43 73.29 -18.30
N ALA A 99 -11.37 73.17 -17.47
CA ALA A 99 -10.62 74.35 -17.00
C ALA A 99 -9.26 73.94 -16.39
N SER A 100 -8.24 74.61 -16.88
CA SER A 100 -6.82 74.63 -16.51
C SER A 100 -6.52 75.25 -15.14
N SER A 101 -5.47 74.79 -14.47
CA SER A 101 -4.52 75.69 -13.80
C SER A 101 -3.15 75.04 -13.57
N SER A 102 -2.14 75.84 -13.91
CA SER A 102 -0.69 75.68 -13.90
C SER A 102 -0.02 75.29 -12.57
N GLY A 103 1.12 74.61 -12.68
CA GLY A 103 2.15 74.53 -11.64
C GLY A 103 3.28 73.59 -12.06
N GLY A 104 4.29 74.11 -12.75
CA GLY A 104 5.42 73.32 -13.24
C GLY A 104 6.46 73.03 -12.15
N HIS A 105 6.96 71.80 -12.14
CA HIS A 105 8.34 71.44 -11.77
C HIS A 105 8.66 70.06 -12.35
N THR A 106 9.63 69.99 -13.26
CA THR A 106 10.45 68.78 -13.46
C THR A 106 11.64 68.87 -12.49
N PRO A 107 12.06 67.76 -11.85
CA PRO A 107 13.07 66.94 -12.52
C PRO A 107 13.02 65.41 -12.27
N ASN A 108 13.53 64.71 -13.29
CA ASN A 108 14.35 63.49 -13.29
C ASN A 108 13.77 62.07 -13.10
N LYS A 109 14.21 61.27 -14.09
CA LYS A 109 14.23 59.82 -14.26
C LYS A 109 14.67 59.05 -13.01
N SER A 110 13.92 58.02 -12.66
CA SER A 110 14.29 56.59 -12.73
C SER A 110 13.44 55.86 -11.70
N ASP A 111 12.48 55.06 -12.16
CA ASP A 111 12.09 53.81 -11.51
C ASP A 111 11.06 53.13 -12.41
N ALA A 112 11.50 52.03 -13.02
CA ALA A 112 10.63 51.14 -13.76
C ALA A 112 9.56 50.62 -12.80
N ARG A 113 8.31 50.68 -13.24
CA ARG A 113 7.15 50.13 -12.55
C ARG A 113 7.34 48.62 -12.33
N GLU A 114 7.78 48.22 -11.15
CA GLU A 114 7.74 46.82 -10.71
C GLU A 114 6.32 46.45 -10.28
N ASN A 115 5.83 45.31 -10.79
CA ASN A 115 4.48 44.80 -10.59
C ASN A 115 4.17 44.61 -9.09
N ALA A 116 3.08 45.24 -8.63
CA ALA A 116 2.59 45.15 -7.27
C ALA A 116 2.13 43.72 -6.91
N VAL A 117 2.75 43.13 -5.88
CA VAL A 117 2.23 41.95 -5.19
C VAL A 117 1.02 42.37 -4.34
N PRO A 118 -0.10 41.60 -4.27
CA PRO A 118 -1.23 41.94 -3.42
C PRO A 118 -0.81 42.00 -1.93
N THR A 119 -1.02 43.16 -1.31
CA THR A 119 -0.44 43.56 -0.01
C THR A 119 -1.14 43.01 1.25
N SER A 120 -2.02 42.02 1.14
CA SER A 120 -2.65 41.44 2.34
C SER A 120 -1.92 40.16 2.77
N SER A 121 -0.86 40.31 3.56
CA SER A 121 -0.33 39.20 4.36
C SER A 121 -1.32 38.92 5.48
N SER A 122 -2.15 37.91 5.32
CA SER A 122 -2.77 37.33 6.49
C SER A 122 -1.76 36.46 7.20
N GLU A 123 -1.42 36.83 8.43
CA GLU A 123 -0.56 36.05 9.31
C GLU A 123 -1.19 34.67 9.49
N VAL A 124 -0.53 33.64 8.97
CA VAL A 124 -0.79 32.27 9.38
C VAL A 124 0.33 32.00 10.38
N ALA A 125 0.05 32.24 11.65
CA ALA A 125 1.01 32.03 12.74
C ALA A 125 0.82 30.63 13.32
N GLY A 126 1.93 29.95 13.60
CA GLY A 126 1.92 28.57 14.10
C GLY A 126 3.33 28.04 14.31
N LYS A 127 3.49 27.10 15.24
CA LYS A 127 4.80 26.48 15.54
C LYS A 127 5.33 25.74 14.32
N ALA A 128 4.48 24.95 13.67
CA ALA A 128 4.85 24.23 12.45
C ALA A 128 5.15 25.17 11.28
N PHE A 129 4.46 26.32 11.21
CA PHE A 129 4.73 27.33 10.19
C PHE A 129 6.09 27.98 10.38
N GLU A 130 6.43 28.36 11.62
CA GLU A 130 7.71 28.96 11.99
C GLU A 130 8.87 27.97 11.80
N GLU A 131 8.72 26.72 12.23
CA GLU A 131 9.71 25.66 12.01
C GLU A 131 9.99 25.44 10.51
N ASN A 132 8.95 25.38 9.68
CA ASN A 132 9.11 25.25 8.23
C ASN A 132 9.77 26.48 7.61
N LYS A 133 9.44 27.68 8.09
CA LYS A 133 10.05 28.94 7.64
C LYS A 133 11.55 28.97 7.99
N ASP A 134 11.89 28.63 9.22
CA ASP A 134 13.28 28.61 9.69
C ASP A 134 14.10 27.54 8.96
N ALA A 135 13.51 26.37 8.69
CA ALA A 135 14.13 25.34 7.87
C ALA A 135 14.45 25.85 6.45
N ILE A 136 13.49 26.50 5.78
CA ILE A 136 13.71 27.09 4.44
C ILE A 136 14.83 28.13 4.50
N LEU A 137 14.82 29.02 5.50
CA LEU A 137 15.85 30.04 5.64
C LEU A 137 17.22 29.41 5.88
N SER A 138 17.32 28.39 6.73
CA SER A 138 18.59 27.68 6.99
C SER A 138 19.16 27.05 5.71
N TRP A 139 18.31 26.46 4.87
CA TRP A 139 18.73 25.88 3.60
C TRP A 139 19.11 26.93 2.57
N LEU A 140 18.41 28.06 2.54
CA LEU A 140 18.78 29.19 1.70
C LEU A 140 20.13 29.80 2.07
N MET A 141 20.59 29.64 3.32
CA MET A 141 21.93 30.05 3.76
C MET A 141 23.02 29.02 3.41
N ASN A 142 22.66 27.78 3.09
CA ASN A 142 23.61 26.74 2.72
C ASN A 142 23.87 26.74 1.20
N ASP A 143 25.12 26.93 0.79
CA ASP A 143 25.53 27.00 -0.62
C ASP A 143 25.43 25.66 -1.37
N GLU A 144 25.39 24.53 -0.67
CA GLU A 144 25.18 23.21 -1.27
C GLU A 144 23.71 22.99 -1.69
N VAL A 145 22.77 23.77 -1.13
CA VAL A 145 21.35 23.64 -1.45
C VAL A 145 20.97 24.61 -2.56
N LEU A 146 20.80 24.06 -3.77
CA LEU A 146 20.40 24.83 -4.96
C LEU A 146 18.90 24.83 -5.20
N ARG A 147 18.18 23.78 -4.77
CA ARG A 147 16.75 23.59 -5.08
C ARG A 147 15.97 23.13 -3.85
N ILE A 148 14.91 23.87 -3.53
CA ILE A 148 14.00 23.58 -2.43
C ILE A 148 12.59 23.35 -2.99
N GLY A 149 12.01 22.19 -2.68
CA GLY A 149 10.66 21.81 -3.09
C GLY A 149 9.66 21.89 -1.95
N ILE A 150 8.64 22.73 -2.07
CA ILE A 150 7.58 22.85 -1.06
C ILE A 150 6.29 22.26 -1.65
N TYR A 151 5.78 21.19 -1.04
CA TYR A 151 4.63 20.47 -1.58
C TYR A 151 3.55 20.19 -0.52
N GLY A 152 2.36 19.83 -0.97
CA GLY A 152 1.20 19.60 -0.10
C GLY A 152 -0.14 19.83 -0.79
N MET A 153 -1.24 19.52 -0.11
CA MET A 153 -2.60 19.62 -0.64
C MET A 153 -2.98 21.05 -1.10
N GLY A 154 -3.92 21.16 -2.03
CA GLY A 154 -4.50 22.45 -2.42
C GLY A 154 -5.07 23.21 -1.22
N GLY A 155 -4.77 24.50 -1.08
CA GLY A 155 -5.30 25.33 0.01
C GLY A 155 -4.59 25.20 1.38
N VAL A 156 -3.54 24.38 1.49
CA VAL A 156 -2.79 24.17 2.76
C VAL A 156 -1.90 25.34 3.20
N GLY A 157 -1.66 26.33 2.33
CA GLY A 157 -0.90 27.53 2.68
C GLY A 157 0.55 27.59 2.17
N LYS A 158 0.95 26.72 1.24
CA LYS A 158 2.29 26.74 0.60
C LYS A 158 2.70 28.13 0.08
N THR A 159 1.84 28.76 -0.73
CA THR A 159 2.10 30.09 -1.27
C THR A 159 2.24 31.14 -0.15
N SER A 160 1.45 31.03 0.92
CA SER A 160 1.56 31.92 2.08
C SER A 160 2.88 31.74 2.81
N LEU A 161 3.37 30.50 2.99
CA LEU A 161 4.67 30.20 3.58
C LEU A 161 5.81 30.86 2.79
N VAL A 162 5.82 30.69 1.47
CA VAL A 162 6.87 31.27 0.62
C VAL A 162 6.77 32.80 0.56
N LYS A 163 5.57 33.38 0.62
CA LYS A 163 5.39 34.84 0.74
C LYS A 163 6.04 35.39 2.00
N HIS A 164 5.92 34.72 3.15
CA HIS A 164 6.56 35.17 4.38
C HIS A 164 8.09 35.11 4.28
N VAL A 165 8.63 34.02 3.72
CA VAL A 165 10.06 33.90 3.42
C VAL A 165 10.52 35.04 2.50
N TYR A 166 9.78 35.31 1.41
CA TYR A 166 10.07 36.40 0.48
C TYR A 166 10.11 37.77 1.17
N HIS A 167 9.12 38.07 2.02
CA HIS A 167 9.10 39.35 2.76
C HIS A 167 10.24 39.46 3.78
N GLN A 168 10.61 38.37 4.45
CA GLN A 168 11.71 38.35 5.40
C GLN A 168 13.06 38.56 4.70
N LEU A 169 13.28 37.91 3.56
CA LEU A 169 14.49 38.10 2.74
C LEU A 169 14.63 39.53 2.22
N ARG A 170 13.52 40.26 2.00
CA ARG A 170 13.57 41.69 1.66
C ARG A 170 13.93 42.60 2.84
N LYS A 171 13.63 42.18 4.08
CA LYS A 171 13.96 42.94 5.30
C LYS A 171 15.40 42.70 5.74
N THR A 172 15.92 41.49 5.54
CA THR A 172 17.30 41.12 5.87
C THR A 172 18.23 41.54 4.72
N SER A 173 18.72 42.78 4.76
CA SER A 173 19.65 43.31 3.76
C SER A 173 20.97 42.51 3.76
N GLY A 174 21.30 41.82 2.65
CA GLY A 174 22.66 41.32 2.40
C GLY A 174 22.85 39.90 1.83
N THR A 175 21.80 39.08 1.65
CA THR A 175 21.98 37.66 1.25
C THR A 175 21.68 37.34 -0.22
N PHE A 176 20.73 38.05 -0.84
CA PHE A 176 20.41 37.93 -2.27
C PHE A 176 20.21 39.33 -2.85
N HIS A 177 20.81 39.61 -4.01
CA HIS A 177 20.66 40.91 -4.67
C HIS A 177 19.35 41.02 -5.44
N HIS A 178 18.83 39.89 -5.95
CA HIS A 178 17.59 39.86 -6.72
C HIS A 178 16.74 38.63 -6.37
N VAL A 179 15.48 38.86 -5.97
CA VAL A 179 14.49 37.81 -5.69
C VAL A 179 13.32 37.94 -6.66
N TYR A 180 13.14 36.95 -7.53
CA TYR A 180 12.10 36.92 -8.56
C TYR A 180 10.97 35.98 -8.17
N TRP A 181 9.73 36.48 -8.22
CA TRP A 181 8.52 35.70 -7.96
C TRP A 181 7.74 35.46 -9.25
N ILE A 182 7.53 34.20 -9.62
CA ILE A 182 6.80 33.81 -10.83
C ILE A 182 5.70 32.83 -10.44
N THR A 183 4.45 33.17 -10.77
CA THR A 183 3.30 32.28 -10.58
C THR A 183 3.00 31.59 -11.90
N ILE A 184 3.02 30.25 -11.90
CA ILE A 184 2.88 29.47 -13.12
C ILE A 184 1.39 29.32 -13.47
N PRO A 185 0.96 29.76 -14.66
CA PRO A 185 -0.43 29.63 -15.09
C PRO A 185 -0.78 28.18 -15.41
N GLN A 186 -2.09 27.88 -15.43
CA GLN A 186 -2.59 26.52 -15.68
C GLN A 186 -2.30 26.04 -17.11
N ASP A 187 -2.24 26.94 -18.09
CA ASP A 187 -1.97 26.64 -19.50
C ASP A 187 -0.46 26.73 -19.83
N PHE A 188 0.34 26.00 -19.06
CA PHE A 188 1.80 26.00 -19.09
C PHE A 188 2.40 25.67 -20.47
N SER A 189 3.46 26.39 -20.82
CA SER A 189 4.39 26.07 -21.93
C SER A 189 5.74 26.72 -21.65
N ILE A 190 6.82 26.16 -22.20
CA ILE A 190 8.19 26.67 -22.02
C ILE A 190 8.28 28.12 -22.53
N CYS A 191 7.76 28.42 -23.73
CA CYS A 191 7.76 29.79 -24.26
C CYS A 191 7.08 30.81 -23.32
N LYS A 192 5.93 30.45 -22.71
CA LYS A 192 5.24 31.33 -21.76
C LYS A 192 6.04 31.54 -20.49
N LEU A 193 6.68 30.50 -19.97
CA LEU A 193 7.54 30.63 -18.79
C LEU A 193 8.75 31.53 -19.09
N GLN A 194 9.39 31.34 -20.25
CA GLN A 194 10.48 32.20 -20.71
C GLN A 194 10.05 33.67 -20.80
N ASN A 195 8.84 33.95 -21.34
CA ASN A 195 8.29 35.31 -21.39
C ASN A 195 8.05 35.90 -19.99
N LEU A 196 7.52 35.11 -19.06
CA LEU A 196 7.30 35.55 -17.68
C LEU A 196 8.64 35.88 -17.00
N ILE A 197 9.65 35.04 -17.16
CA ILE A 197 10.99 35.28 -16.61
C ILE A 197 11.62 36.52 -17.25
N ALA A 198 11.57 36.67 -18.58
CA ALA A 198 12.10 37.82 -19.29
C ALA A 198 11.45 39.14 -18.82
N THR A 199 10.13 39.13 -18.63
CA THR A 199 9.39 40.27 -18.08
C THR A 199 9.86 40.62 -16.67
N CYS A 200 10.09 39.62 -15.81
CA CYS A 200 10.64 39.82 -14.47
C CYS A 200 12.08 40.33 -14.48
N LEU A 201 12.90 39.93 -15.46
CA LEU A 201 14.29 40.37 -15.61
C LEU A 201 14.43 41.75 -16.26
N GLY A 202 13.36 42.23 -16.93
CA GLY A 202 13.34 43.49 -17.68
C GLY A 202 13.97 43.38 -19.07
N ILE A 203 13.89 42.22 -19.71
CA ILE A 203 14.57 41.91 -20.98
C ILE A 203 13.53 41.59 -22.05
N HIS A 204 13.78 42.08 -23.27
CA HIS A 204 13.00 41.72 -24.45
C HIS A 204 13.73 40.59 -25.19
N LEU A 205 13.09 39.43 -25.26
CA LEU A 205 13.61 38.30 -26.02
C LEU A 205 13.50 38.57 -27.52
N SER A 206 14.54 38.24 -28.28
CA SER A 206 14.67 38.68 -29.68
C SER A 206 13.76 37.94 -30.67
N ASN A 207 13.28 36.74 -30.32
CA ASN A 207 12.46 35.88 -31.18
C ASN A 207 11.27 35.26 -30.41
N GLU A 208 10.08 35.24 -31.03
CA GLU A 208 8.86 34.68 -30.40
C GLU A 208 8.77 33.15 -30.50
N ASP A 209 9.37 32.52 -31.52
CA ASP A 209 9.13 31.11 -31.86
C ASP A 209 10.29 30.14 -31.57
N ASP A 210 11.49 30.61 -31.19
CA ASP A 210 12.68 29.75 -30.97
C ASP A 210 13.00 29.59 -29.47
N GLU A 211 12.62 28.46 -28.89
CA GLU A 211 12.85 28.13 -27.48
C GLU A 211 14.33 28.11 -27.07
N ILE A 212 15.25 27.74 -27.97
CA ILE A 212 16.67 27.55 -27.66
C ILE A 212 17.36 28.92 -27.56
N LEU A 213 17.13 29.80 -28.53
CA LEU A 213 17.67 31.16 -28.52
C LEU A 213 17.19 31.93 -27.28
N ARG A 214 15.90 31.80 -26.94
CA ARG A 214 15.30 32.43 -25.76
C ARG A 214 15.93 31.93 -24.46
N ALA A 215 16.23 30.63 -24.38
CA ALA A 215 16.91 30.06 -23.22
C ALA A 215 18.34 30.59 -23.07
N GLN A 216 19.07 30.77 -24.18
CA GLN A 216 20.42 31.35 -24.16
C GLN A 216 20.40 32.80 -23.66
N GLU A 217 19.50 33.63 -24.19
CA GLU A 217 19.35 35.03 -23.76
C GLU A 217 19.01 35.15 -22.26
N LEU A 218 18.13 34.27 -21.77
CA LEU A 218 17.79 34.22 -20.34
C LEU A 218 18.96 33.75 -19.48
N SER A 219 19.69 32.74 -19.94
CA SER A 219 20.86 32.22 -19.23
C SER A 219 21.94 33.30 -19.08
N GLU A 220 22.27 34.01 -20.17
CA GLU A 220 23.24 35.12 -20.13
C GLU A 220 22.79 36.23 -19.17
N ALA A 221 21.49 36.54 -19.16
CA ALA A 221 20.92 37.54 -18.25
C ALA A 221 21.05 37.17 -16.77
N PHE A 222 20.90 35.89 -16.43
CA PHE A 222 21.10 35.39 -15.07
C PHE A 222 22.58 35.33 -14.67
N VAL A 223 23.51 35.18 -15.62
CA VAL A 223 24.96 35.19 -15.33
C VAL A 223 25.47 36.61 -15.09
N MET A 224 24.93 37.60 -15.81
CA MET A 224 25.34 39.01 -15.66
C MET A 224 24.94 39.64 -14.31
N LYS A 225 24.02 39.03 -13.58
CA LYS A 225 23.58 39.50 -12.26
C LYS A 225 24.00 38.44 -11.21
N TRP A 226 24.58 38.83 -10.08
CA TRP A 226 25.07 37.89 -9.06
C TRP A 226 24.01 37.60 -7.97
N GLN A 227 23.98 36.37 -7.46
CA GLN A 227 23.11 35.87 -6.36
C GLN A 227 21.59 36.05 -6.57
N HIS A 228 20.99 35.09 -7.27
CA HIS A 228 19.57 35.03 -7.60
C HIS A 228 18.79 34.04 -6.76
N LEU A 229 17.63 34.47 -6.30
CA LEU A 229 16.58 33.57 -5.81
C LEU A 229 15.39 33.61 -6.77
N LEU A 230 15.10 32.48 -7.41
CA LEU A 230 13.92 32.31 -8.25
C LEU A 230 12.86 31.51 -7.49
N ILE A 231 11.66 32.08 -7.38
CA ILE A 231 10.50 31.44 -6.76
C ILE A 231 9.48 31.11 -7.84
N LEU A 232 9.26 29.80 -8.05
CA LEU A 232 8.25 29.27 -8.96
C LEU A 232 7.04 28.77 -8.16
N ASP A 233 6.00 29.60 -8.09
CA ASP A 233 4.78 29.27 -7.37
C ASP A 233 3.80 28.48 -8.27
N ASN A 234 3.23 27.42 -7.68
CA ASN A 234 2.18 26.59 -8.24
C ASN A 234 2.59 25.79 -9.51
N LEU A 235 3.72 25.08 -9.42
CA LEU A 235 4.24 24.21 -10.47
C LEU A 235 3.46 22.89 -10.56
N TRP A 236 3.08 22.50 -11.78
CA TRP A 236 2.24 21.33 -12.07
C TRP A 236 2.98 20.15 -12.66
N ASP A 237 3.90 20.42 -13.57
CA ASP A 237 4.66 19.41 -14.30
C ASP A 237 6.15 19.74 -14.23
N THR A 238 6.96 18.71 -14.46
CA THR A 238 8.41 18.84 -14.54
C THR A 238 8.82 19.42 -15.88
N PHE A 239 9.85 20.25 -15.86
CA PHE A 239 10.46 20.76 -17.07
C PHE A 239 11.97 20.80 -16.87
N ASP A 240 12.68 20.79 -17.99
CA ASP A 240 14.12 20.95 -17.98
C ASP A 240 14.48 22.42 -17.78
N PRO A 241 15.13 22.81 -16.67
CA PRO A 241 15.49 24.19 -16.42
C PRO A 241 16.44 24.77 -17.48
N GLU A 242 17.27 23.95 -18.12
CA GLU A 242 18.21 24.39 -19.15
C GLU A 242 17.46 24.84 -20.41
N LYS A 243 16.37 24.15 -20.76
CA LYS A 243 15.47 24.57 -21.86
C LYS A 243 14.77 25.89 -21.59
N VAL A 244 14.64 26.28 -20.32
CA VAL A 244 14.06 27.58 -19.95
C VAL A 244 15.14 28.66 -19.91
N GLY A 245 16.42 28.30 -19.77
CA GLY A 245 17.52 29.23 -19.59
C GLY A 245 17.82 29.56 -18.12
N ILE A 246 17.48 28.66 -17.20
CA ILE A 246 17.78 28.83 -15.76
C ILE A 246 19.14 28.18 -15.47
N PRO A 247 20.17 28.93 -15.00
CA PRO A 247 21.50 28.38 -14.76
C PRO A 247 21.57 27.63 -13.43
N VAL A 248 21.19 26.34 -13.43
CA VAL A 248 21.02 25.58 -12.18
C VAL A 248 22.27 24.87 -11.67
N GLN A 249 23.39 24.95 -12.40
CA GLN A 249 24.67 24.32 -12.01
C GLN A 249 25.70 25.36 -11.52
N GLU A 250 25.36 26.65 -11.55
CA GLU A 250 26.27 27.73 -11.17
C GLU A 250 26.06 28.15 -9.71
N LYS A 251 27.17 28.36 -8.99
CA LYS A 251 27.17 28.85 -7.59
C LYS A 251 26.62 30.27 -7.55
N GLY A 252 25.31 30.40 -7.37
CA GLY A 252 24.65 31.71 -7.28
C GLY A 252 23.16 31.74 -7.59
N CYS A 253 22.59 30.71 -8.24
CA CYS A 253 21.15 30.63 -8.52
C CYS A 253 20.47 29.59 -7.61
N LYS A 254 19.61 30.05 -6.70
CA LYS A 254 18.77 29.18 -5.86
C LYS A 254 17.33 29.19 -6.35
N LEU A 255 16.70 28.02 -6.32
CA LEU A 255 15.34 27.80 -6.79
C LEU A 255 14.45 27.32 -5.64
N ILE A 256 13.36 28.03 -5.39
CA ILE A 256 12.24 27.54 -4.58
C ILE A 256 11.08 27.25 -5.52
N LEU A 257 10.48 26.08 -5.39
CA LEU A 257 9.23 25.77 -6.08
C LEU A 257 8.14 25.37 -5.10
N THR A 258 6.91 25.79 -5.37
CA THR A 258 5.73 25.26 -4.68
C THR A 258 4.95 24.38 -5.65
N THR A 259 4.48 23.22 -5.18
CA THR A 259 3.72 22.28 -6.01
C THR A 259 2.71 21.52 -5.16
N ARG A 260 1.78 20.82 -5.80
CA ARG A 260 0.89 19.86 -5.13
C ARG A 260 1.39 18.43 -5.24
N SER A 261 2.51 18.22 -5.93
CA SER A 261 3.01 16.89 -6.28
C SER A 261 4.45 16.68 -5.83
N LEU A 262 4.67 15.66 -4.99
CA LEU A 262 6.01 15.18 -4.64
C LEU A 262 6.76 14.67 -5.88
N LYS A 263 6.05 14.13 -6.88
CA LYS A 263 6.62 13.68 -8.16
C LYS A 263 7.29 14.85 -8.90
N VAL A 264 6.68 16.04 -8.87
CA VAL A 264 7.26 17.26 -9.45
C VAL A 264 8.53 17.68 -8.71
N CYS A 265 8.53 17.67 -7.37
CA CYS A 265 9.75 17.95 -6.59
C CYS A 265 10.89 16.98 -6.94
N ARG A 266 10.59 15.69 -7.15
CA ARG A 266 11.57 14.68 -7.56
C ARG A 266 12.08 14.93 -8.97
N GLY A 267 11.19 15.16 -9.94
CA GLY A 267 11.60 15.38 -11.34
C GLY A 267 12.32 16.70 -11.57
N MET A 268 12.06 17.73 -10.76
CA MET A 268 12.84 18.98 -10.75
C MET A 268 14.19 18.84 -10.01
N GLY A 269 14.52 17.66 -9.47
CA GLY A 269 15.78 17.41 -8.77
C GLY A 269 15.93 18.15 -7.43
N CYS A 270 14.84 18.45 -6.73
CA CYS A 270 14.92 19.01 -5.38
C CYS A 270 15.48 17.95 -4.43
N LEU A 271 16.58 18.23 -3.74
CA LEU A 271 17.09 17.37 -2.66
C LEU A 271 16.37 17.68 -1.34
N GLN A 272 16.20 18.97 -1.03
CA GLN A 272 15.49 19.43 0.16
C GLN A 272 14.00 19.64 -0.14
N LYS A 273 13.14 19.05 0.68
CA LYS A 273 11.69 19.05 0.47
C LYS A 273 10.95 19.26 1.78
N ILE A 274 9.92 20.11 1.75
CA ILE A 274 8.98 20.29 2.87
C ILE A 274 7.59 19.92 2.40
N LYS A 275 6.96 19.00 3.14
CA LYS A 275 5.52 18.76 3.04
C LYS A 275 4.81 19.71 4.00
N VAL A 276 3.98 20.61 3.47
CA VAL A 276 3.15 21.48 4.30
C VAL A 276 1.89 20.70 4.67
N GLU A 277 1.76 20.40 5.96
CA GLU A 277 0.63 19.67 6.53
C GLU A 277 -0.52 20.59 6.94
N PRO A 278 -1.76 20.09 7.07
CA PRO A 278 -2.87 20.83 7.67
C PRO A 278 -2.54 21.33 9.09
N LEU A 279 -3.17 22.44 9.48
CA LEU A 279 -2.92 23.06 10.79
C LEU A 279 -3.38 22.14 11.94
N PRO A 280 -2.59 22.02 13.01
CA PRO A 280 -3.04 21.36 14.23
C PRO A 280 -4.22 22.13 14.84
N TRP A 281 -5.01 21.44 15.67
CA TRP A 281 -6.27 21.97 16.22
C TRP A 281 -6.14 23.38 16.84
N GLU A 282 -5.11 23.61 17.66
CA GLU A 282 -4.91 24.89 18.34
C GLU A 282 -4.65 26.05 17.36
N GLU A 283 -3.82 25.82 16.34
CA GLU A 283 -3.52 26.81 15.29
C GLU A 283 -4.73 27.04 14.37
N ALA A 284 -5.45 25.97 14.03
CA ALA A 284 -6.67 26.03 13.24
C ALA A 284 -7.77 26.87 13.93
N TRP A 285 -7.94 26.69 15.25
CA TRP A 285 -8.88 27.48 16.04
C TRP A 285 -8.45 28.94 16.18
N THR A 286 -7.15 29.18 16.38
CA THR A 286 -6.59 30.54 16.44
C THR A 286 -6.85 31.29 15.14
N LEU A 287 -6.54 30.67 13.99
CA LEU A 287 -6.81 31.25 12.67
C LEU A 287 -8.30 31.53 12.44
N PHE A 288 -9.19 30.63 12.88
CA PHE A 288 -10.63 30.86 12.77
C PHE A 288 -11.07 32.09 13.57
N ARG A 289 -10.58 32.22 14.81
CA ARG A 289 -10.92 33.34 15.68
C ARG A 289 -10.45 34.67 15.10
N GLU A 290 -9.18 34.76 14.68
CA GLU A 290 -8.61 35.99 14.12
C GLU A 290 -9.39 36.51 12.90
N ARG A 291 -9.84 35.61 12.02
CA ARG A 291 -10.63 35.98 10.83
C ARG A 291 -12.08 36.32 11.12
N PHE A 292 -12.60 35.86 12.25
CA PHE A 292 -13.95 36.14 12.70
C PHE A 292 -14.03 37.46 13.49
N THR A 293 -13.02 37.76 14.32
CA THR A 293 -13.06 38.88 15.26
C THR A 293 -12.76 40.22 14.61
N HIS A 294 -13.81 41.00 14.34
CA HIS A 294 -13.69 42.46 14.41
C HIS A 294 -14.76 43.15 15.26
N ASP A 295 -15.98 42.63 15.46
CA ASP A 295 -17.04 43.42 16.14
C ASP A 295 -18.14 42.67 16.95
N VAL A 296 -18.01 41.36 17.26
CA VAL A 296 -19.12 40.60 17.90
C VAL A 296 -18.68 39.82 19.15
N VAL A 297 -19.41 40.01 20.27
CA VAL A 297 -19.30 39.17 21.48
C VAL A 297 -19.93 37.81 21.20
N ILE A 298 -19.10 36.76 21.16
CA ILE A 298 -19.54 35.38 20.89
C ILE A 298 -20.09 34.78 22.19
N SER A 299 -21.30 34.21 22.15
CA SER A 299 -21.82 33.44 23.29
C SER A 299 -21.09 32.09 23.42
N PRO A 300 -20.97 31.51 24.63
CA PRO A 300 -20.29 30.22 24.82
C PRO A 300 -20.88 29.09 23.96
N GLU A 301 -22.18 29.15 23.67
CA GLU A 301 -22.89 28.16 22.85
C GLU A 301 -22.53 28.28 21.36
N VAL A 302 -22.43 29.51 20.84
CA VAL A 302 -21.97 29.77 19.47
C VAL A 302 -20.50 29.37 19.33
N GLU A 303 -19.68 29.61 20.35
CA GLU A 303 -18.26 29.20 20.34
C GLU A 303 -18.12 27.67 20.22
N GLN A 304 -18.96 26.89 20.90
CA GLN A 304 -18.96 25.42 20.78
C GLN A 304 -19.34 24.94 19.38
N ILE A 305 -20.31 25.60 18.73
CA ILE A 305 -20.69 25.29 17.35
C ILE A 305 -19.59 25.73 16.38
N ALA A 306 -19.00 26.90 16.59
CA ALA A 306 -17.87 27.40 15.80
C ALA A 306 -16.67 26.45 15.87
N LYS A 307 -16.31 25.98 17.08
CA LYS A 307 -15.29 24.92 17.25
C LYS A 307 -15.64 23.66 16.45
N SER A 308 -16.91 23.26 16.44
CA SER A 308 -17.37 22.11 15.63
C SER A 308 -17.27 22.36 14.12
N VAL A 309 -17.54 23.59 13.66
CA VAL A 309 -17.34 24.02 12.26
C VAL A 309 -15.86 24.01 11.88
N THR A 310 -14.97 24.53 12.75
CA THR A 310 -13.52 24.51 12.53
C THR A 310 -12.98 23.09 12.45
N ARG A 311 -13.44 22.19 13.35
CA ARG A 311 -13.06 20.76 13.30
C ARG A 311 -13.42 20.14 11.95
N LYS A 312 -14.58 20.48 11.38
CA LYS A 312 -15.00 19.99 10.07
C LYS A 312 -14.20 20.54 8.89
N CYS A 313 -13.40 21.60 9.09
CA CYS A 313 -12.45 22.06 8.08
C CYS A 313 -11.15 21.23 8.08
N ALA A 314 -10.98 20.30 9.05
CA ALA A 314 -9.86 19.38 9.16
C ALA A 314 -8.48 20.05 9.06
N GLY A 315 -8.34 21.24 9.66
CA GLY A 315 -7.05 21.97 9.67
C GLY A 315 -6.68 22.65 8.35
N LEU A 316 -7.50 22.59 7.30
CA LEU A 316 -7.20 23.23 6.02
C LEU A 316 -7.41 24.77 6.10
N PRO A 317 -6.35 25.61 5.99
CA PRO A 317 -6.47 27.06 6.13
C PRO A 317 -7.50 27.68 5.18
N LEU A 318 -7.52 27.25 3.91
CA LEU A 318 -8.49 27.75 2.93
C LEU A 318 -9.95 27.47 3.36
N GLY A 319 -10.22 26.29 3.92
CA GLY A 319 -11.54 25.94 4.44
C GLY A 319 -11.91 26.74 5.68
N ILE A 320 -10.97 26.87 6.61
CA ILE A 320 -11.14 27.63 7.87
C ILE A 320 -11.47 29.09 7.57
N ILE A 321 -10.67 29.75 6.72
CA ILE A 321 -10.86 31.15 6.33
C ILE A 321 -12.21 31.32 5.64
N THR A 322 -12.55 30.43 4.70
CA THR A 322 -13.83 30.50 3.97
C THR A 322 -15.03 30.43 4.92
N MET A 323 -15.00 29.53 5.91
CA MET A 323 -16.08 29.41 6.89
C MET A 323 -16.11 30.58 7.87
N ALA A 324 -14.95 31.06 8.34
CA ALA A 324 -14.86 32.21 9.25
C ALA A 324 -15.40 33.49 8.58
N GLU A 325 -15.08 33.69 7.29
CA GLU A 325 -15.58 34.82 6.50
C GLU A 325 -17.08 34.70 6.20
N SER A 326 -17.56 33.50 5.84
CA SER A 326 -18.98 33.25 5.58
C SER A 326 -19.87 33.47 6.81
N MET A 327 -19.35 33.18 8.01
CA MET A 327 -20.07 33.33 9.27
C MET A 327 -19.80 34.69 9.95
N ARG A 328 -19.00 35.57 9.35
CA ARG A 328 -18.64 36.87 9.95
C ARG A 328 -19.90 37.70 10.21
N GLY A 329 -20.04 38.18 11.45
CA GLY A 329 -21.19 39.00 11.87
C GLY A 329 -22.45 38.21 12.23
N VAL A 330 -22.45 36.88 12.08
CA VAL A 330 -23.60 36.02 12.44
C VAL A 330 -23.56 35.68 13.92
N SER A 331 -24.51 36.22 14.68
CA SER A 331 -24.67 35.94 16.12
C SER A 331 -25.80 34.97 16.44
N ASP A 332 -26.71 34.69 15.50
CA ASP A 332 -27.84 33.79 15.74
C ASP A 332 -27.40 32.32 15.80
N LEU A 333 -27.77 31.67 16.90
CA LEU A 333 -27.44 30.28 17.20
C LEU A 333 -28.12 29.30 16.23
N HIS A 334 -29.27 29.63 15.66
CA HIS A 334 -29.99 28.73 14.75
C HIS A 334 -29.31 28.70 13.38
N GLU A 335 -28.83 29.84 12.90
CA GLU A 335 -27.98 29.92 11.71
C GLU A 335 -26.70 29.10 11.87
N TRP A 336 -26.03 29.16 13.02
CA TRP A 336 -24.85 28.32 13.31
C TRP A 336 -25.17 26.82 13.27
N ARG A 337 -26.27 26.39 13.91
CA ARG A 337 -26.71 24.98 13.86
C ARG A 337 -27.05 24.55 12.44
N ASN A 338 -27.74 25.40 11.68
CA ASN A 338 -28.11 25.14 10.29
C ASN A 338 -26.87 25.03 9.39
N THR A 339 -25.89 25.91 9.54
CA THR A 339 -24.63 25.86 8.80
C THR A 339 -23.85 24.59 9.15
N LEU A 340 -23.75 24.24 10.44
CA LEU A 340 -23.10 22.99 10.86
C LEU A 340 -23.80 21.76 10.24
N GLU A 341 -25.13 21.71 10.24
CA GLU A 341 -25.89 20.61 9.62
C GLU A 341 -25.75 20.57 8.10
N LYS A 342 -25.69 21.72 7.43
CA LYS A 342 -25.37 21.81 6.00
C LYS A 342 -23.94 21.36 5.71
N LEU A 343 -23.00 21.68 6.60
CA LEU A 343 -21.59 21.30 6.46
C LEU A 343 -21.41 19.79 6.64
N LYS A 344 -22.06 19.18 7.65
CA LYS A 344 -22.10 17.71 7.82
C LYS A 344 -22.64 16.96 6.60
N LYS A 345 -23.50 17.62 5.82
CA LYS A 345 -24.08 17.06 4.58
C LYS A 345 -23.33 17.50 3.32
N SER A 346 -22.23 18.23 3.47
CA SER A 346 -21.43 18.83 2.38
C SER A 346 -22.28 19.66 1.41
N LYS A 347 -23.26 20.41 1.95
CA LYS A 347 -24.23 21.25 1.21
C LYS A 347 -23.97 22.75 1.33
N VAL A 348 -22.90 23.18 2.00
CA VAL A 348 -22.55 24.60 2.13
C VAL A 348 -22.06 25.13 0.78
N ARG A 349 -22.67 26.21 0.28
CA ARG A 349 -22.35 26.79 -1.04
C ARG A 349 -20.93 27.36 -1.07
N ASP A 350 -20.52 28.11 -0.04
CA ASP A 350 -19.21 28.76 -0.02
C ASP A 350 -18.05 27.76 -0.08
N MET A 351 -18.17 26.61 0.60
CA MET A 351 -17.20 25.51 0.48
C MET A 351 -17.15 24.94 -0.94
N LYS A 352 -18.31 24.77 -1.59
CA LYS A 352 -18.41 24.27 -2.95
C LYS A 352 -17.83 25.21 -3.99
N ASP A 353 -17.98 26.51 -3.79
CA ASP A 353 -17.63 27.51 -4.80
C ASP A 353 -16.17 27.98 -4.64
N LYS A 354 -15.61 27.97 -3.42
CA LYS A 354 -14.26 28.49 -3.15
C LYS A 354 -13.21 27.42 -2.85
N VAL A 355 -13.57 26.34 -2.14
CA VAL A 355 -12.60 25.35 -1.66
C VAL A 355 -12.51 24.15 -2.59
N PHE A 356 -13.66 23.59 -2.98
CA PHE A 356 -13.68 22.39 -3.83
C PHE A 356 -13.07 22.58 -5.21
N PRO A 357 -13.18 23.72 -5.91
CA PRO A 357 -12.50 23.89 -7.20
C PRO A 357 -10.97 23.86 -7.04
N SER A 358 -10.47 24.40 -5.92
CA SER A 358 -9.04 24.34 -5.60
C SER A 358 -8.59 22.90 -5.35
N LEU A 359 -9.35 22.09 -4.61
CA LEU A 359 -9.00 20.68 -4.36
C LEU A 359 -9.19 19.81 -5.62
N ARG A 360 -10.29 20.02 -6.35
CA ARG A 360 -10.72 19.21 -7.50
C ARG A 360 -9.73 19.30 -8.65
N PHE A 361 -9.06 20.42 -8.78
CA PHE A 361 -8.03 20.59 -9.80
C PHE A 361 -6.98 19.47 -9.75
N SER A 362 -6.54 19.03 -8.56
CA SER A 362 -5.58 17.93 -8.45
C SER A 362 -6.15 16.58 -8.96
N TYR A 363 -7.46 16.38 -8.83
CA TYR A 363 -8.17 15.21 -9.34
C TYR A 363 -8.36 15.26 -10.85
N ASP A 364 -8.76 16.41 -11.40
CA ASP A 364 -9.01 16.58 -12.85
C ASP A 364 -7.72 16.40 -13.68
N GLN A 365 -6.54 16.58 -13.06
CA GLN A 365 -5.23 16.37 -13.69
C GLN A 365 -4.72 14.93 -13.60
N LEU A 366 -5.43 14.02 -12.93
CA LEU A 366 -5.10 12.60 -12.98
C LEU A 366 -5.28 12.11 -14.42
N GLY A 367 -4.18 11.70 -15.05
CA GLY A 367 -4.13 11.37 -16.48
C GLY A 367 -4.79 10.04 -16.84
N ASP A 368 -5.15 9.24 -15.84
CA ASP A 368 -5.73 7.90 -16.01
C ASP A 368 -7.11 7.78 -15.34
N LEU A 369 -8.04 7.14 -16.05
CA LEU A 369 -9.39 6.88 -15.57
C LEU A 369 -9.41 5.89 -14.41
N ALA A 370 -8.54 4.87 -14.41
CA ALA A 370 -8.50 3.90 -13.32
C ALA A 370 -8.02 4.60 -12.03
N GLN A 371 -7.05 5.51 -12.11
CA GLN A 371 -6.62 6.33 -10.97
C GLN A 371 -7.73 7.23 -10.43
N GLN A 372 -8.48 7.88 -11.31
CA GLN A 372 -9.64 8.67 -10.91
C GLN A 372 -10.69 7.79 -10.21
N GLN A 373 -10.96 6.60 -10.73
CA GLN A 373 -11.89 5.65 -10.12
C GLN A 373 -11.38 5.13 -8.77
N CYS A 374 -10.09 4.84 -8.64
CA CYS A 374 -9.41 4.47 -7.39
C CYS A 374 -9.58 5.55 -6.33
N PHE A 375 -9.29 6.81 -6.69
CA PHE A 375 -9.53 7.96 -5.80
C PHE A 375 -10.99 8.04 -5.33
N LEU A 376 -11.95 7.88 -6.25
CA LEU A 376 -13.36 7.91 -5.89
C LEU A 376 -13.78 6.69 -5.04
N TYR A 377 -13.14 5.53 -5.20
CA TYR A 377 -13.40 4.34 -4.39
C TYR A 377 -13.04 4.57 -2.92
N CYS A 378 -11.94 5.28 -2.65
CA CYS A 378 -11.54 5.66 -1.28
C CYS A 378 -12.63 6.47 -0.55
N ALA A 379 -13.48 7.20 -1.26
CA ALA A 379 -14.56 7.99 -0.65
C ALA A 379 -15.69 7.13 -0.06
N LEU A 380 -15.74 5.83 -0.39
CA LEU A 380 -16.68 4.87 0.20
C LEU A 380 -16.38 4.58 1.68
N PHE A 381 -15.15 4.84 2.13
CA PHE A 381 -14.74 4.60 3.51
C PHE A 381 -15.15 5.77 4.41
N PRO A 382 -15.24 5.59 5.74
CA PRO A 382 -15.54 6.68 6.67
C PRO A 382 -14.48 7.80 6.67
N GLU A 383 -14.83 8.95 7.23
CA GLU A 383 -13.89 10.08 7.38
C GLU A 383 -12.73 9.69 8.31
N ASP A 384 -11.50 10.07 7.94
CA ASP A 384 -10.26 9.76 8.66
C ASP A 384 -9.95 8.25 8.88
N TYR A 385 -10.66 7.37 8.16
CA TYR A 385 -10.44 5.93 8.24
C TYR A 385 -9.11 5.52 7.59
N GLY A 386 -8.30 4.73 8.30
CA GLY A 386 -7.11 4.09 7.74
C GLY A 386 -7.51 2.90 6.88
N ILE A 387 -7.37 3.02 5.56
CA ILE A 387 -7.77 2.02 4.59
C ILE A 387 -6.56 1.12 4.30
N SER A 388 -6.71 -0.19 4.57
CA SER A 388 -5.72 -1.20 4.15
C SER A 388 -5.54 -1.15 2.64
N ARG A 389 -4.27 -1.12 2.20
CA ARG A 389 -3.94 -1.08 0.76
C ARG A 389 -4.40 -2.36 0.08
N GLU A 390 -4.18 -3.51 0.72
CA GLU A 390 -4.53 -4.82 0.18
C GLU A 390 -6.04 -4.96 -0.05
N ASP A 391 -6.85 -4.50 0.90
CA ASP A 391 -8.31 -4.57 0.80
C ASP A 391 -8.83 -3.64 -0.31
N LEU A 392 -8.33 -2.40 -0.34
CA LEU A 392 -8.71 -1.43 -1.36
C LEU A 392 -8.36 -1.91 -2.76
N ILE A 393 -7.13 -2.40 -2.95
CA ILE A 393 -6.69 -2.92 -4.24
C ILE A 393 -7.51 -4.14 -4.65
N GLY A 394 -7.79 -5.04 -3.70
CA GLY A 394 -8.70 -6.17 -3.91
C GLY A 394 -10.06 -5.73 -4.45
N TYR A 395 -10.69 -4.72 -3.84
CA TYR A 395 -11.95 -4.17 -4.33
C TYR A 395 -11.88 -3.59 -5.74
N LEU A 396 -10.78 -2.92 -6.09
CA LEU A 396 -10.58 -2.36 -7.43
C LEU A 396 -10.46 -3.46 -8.49
N ILE A 397 -9.76 -4.56 -8.17
CA ILE A 397 -9.66 -5.74 -9.04
C ILE A 397 -11.04 -6.41 -9.18
N ASP A 398 -11.75 -6.57 -8.07
CA ASP A 398 -13.04 -7.25 -8.01
C ASP A 398 -14.13 -6.48 -8.81
N GLU A 399 -14.13 -5.13 -8.77
CA GLU A 399 -15.04 -4.30 -9.59
C GLU A 399 -14.61 -4.23 -11.07
N GLY A 400 -13.34 -4.56 -11.39
CA GLY A 400 -12.75 -4.52 -12.73
C GLY A 400 -12.20 -3.15 -13.12
N ILE A 401 -11.71 -2.37 -12.14
CA ILE A 401 -11.01 -1.10 -12.36
C ILE A 401 -9.54 -1.37 -12.70
N ILE A 402 -8.95 -2.36 -12.02
CA ILE A 402 -7.64 -2.92 -12.33
C ILE A 402 -7.89 -4.21 -13.10
N GLU A 403 -7.35 -4.31 -14.32
CA GLU A 403 -7.46 -5.50 -15.16
C GLU A 403 -6.05 -6.00 -15.52
N GLY A 404 -5.52 -6.92 -14.72
CA GLY A 404 -4.23 -7.55 -15.01
C GLY A 404 -4.35 -8.65 -16.07
N ILE A 405 -3.32 -8.77 -16.91
CA ILE A 405 -3.30 -9.72 -18.03
C ILE A 405 -2.87 -11.12 -17.55
N ASP A 406 -2.00 -11.23 -16.52
CA ASP A 406 -1.24 -12.48 -16.28
C ASP A 406 -1.14 -12.98 -14.82
N SER A 407 -0.95 -12.13 -13.80
CA SER A 407 -0.78 -12.57 -12.39
C SER A 407 -1.50 -11.68 -11.39
N ARG A 408 -1.87 -12.25 -10.24
CA ARG A 408 -2.46 -11.51 -9.12
C ARG A 408 -1.45 -10.53 -8.54
N GLN A 409 -0.20 -10.93 -8.38
CA GLN A 409 0.84 -10.01 -7.90
C GLN A 409 0.97 -8.77 -8.78
N ALA A 410 0.89 -8.91 -10.12
CA ALA A 410 0.95 -7.76 -11.02
C ALA A 410 -0.26 -6.82 -10.87
N GLU A 411 -1.47 -7.36 -10.66
CA GLU A 411 -2.66 -6.56 -10.34
C GLU A 411 -2.47 -5.77 -9.03
N PHE A 412 -1.84 -6.39 -8.03
CA PHE A 412 -1.52 -5.72 -6.77
C PHE A 412 -0.44 -4.65 -6.94
N ASP A 413 0.64 -4.94 -7.66
CA ASP A 413 1.72 -3.98 -7.93
C ASP A 413 1.22 -2.74 -8.71
N GLU A 414 0.30 -2.95 -9.67
CA GLU A 414 -0.40 -1.86 -10.37
C GLU A 414 -1.23 -1.03 -9.38
N GLY A 415 -2.04 -1.68 -8.53
CA GLY A 415 -2.80 -1.02 -7.48
C GLY A 415 -1.94 -0.22 -6.50
N HIS A 416 -0.81 -0.78 -6.05
CA HIS A 416 0.15 -0.07 -5.20
C HIS A 416 0.75 1.14 -5.90
N THR A 417 1.05 1.02 -7.20
CA THR A 417 1.55 2.12 -8.01
C THR A 417 0.52 3.25 -8.09
N MET A 418 -0.75 2.94 -8.37
CA MET A 418 -1.83 3.94 -8.39
C MET A 418 -1.97 4.67 -7.05
N LEU A 419 -1.95 3.93 -5.93
CA LEU A 419 -2.02 4.53 -4.59
C LEU A 419 -0.80 5.41 -4.28
N ASN A 420 0.40 4.99 -4.67
CA ASN A 420 1.62 5.80 -4.54
C ASN A 420 1.49 7.10 -5.35
N GLU A 421 0.89 7.07 -6.54
CA GLU A 421 0.67 8.27 -7.34
C GLU A 421 -0.34 9.22 -6.69
N LEU A 422 -1.43 8.70 -6.11
CA LEU A 422 -2.41 9.51 -5.36
C LEU A 422 -1.80 10.16 -4.09
N GLU A 423 -0.92 9.44 -3.38
CA GLU A 423 -0.14 9.99 -2.26
C GLU A 423 0.83 11.07 -2.75
N ASN A 424 1.52 10.83 -3.87
CA ASN A 424 2.47 11.79 -4.43
C ASN A 424 1.79 13.12 -4.78
N VAL A 425 0.55 13.12 -5.29
CA VAL A 425 -0.22 14.35 -5.59
C VAL A 425 -0.97 14.92 -4.37
N CYS A 426 -0.72 14.38 -3.17
CA CYS A 426 -1.33 14.81 -1.91
C CYS A 426 -2.87 14.75 -1.92
N LEU A 427 -3.44 13.79 -2.67
CA LEU A 427 -4.88 13.47 -2.62
C LEU A 427 -5.17 12.41 -1.55
N LEU A 428 -4.18 11.57 -1.24
CA LEU A 428 -4.20 10.62 -0.13
C LEU A 428 -3.01 10.88 0.80
N GLU A 429 -3.17 10.48 2.05
CA GLU A 429 -2.13 10.51 3.08
C GLU A 429 -1.69 9.09 3.42
N SER A 430 -0.39 8.90 3.64
CA SER A 430 0.11 7.64 4.19
C SER A 430 -0.26 7.55 5.66
N SER A 431 -0.82 6.43 6.07
CA SER A 431 -1.09 6.08 7.45
C SER A 431 -0.60 4.66 7.73
N ASN A 432 -0.75 4.20 8.96
CA ASN A 432 -0.65 2.79 9.30
C ASN A 432 -2.04 2.27 9.67
N ASP A 433 -2.30 1.01 9.38
CA ASP A 433 -3.50 0.33 9.90
C ASP A 433 -3.33 -0.03 11.40
N TYR A 434 -4.33 -0.70 11.97
CA TYR A 434 -4.30 -1.12 13.37
C TYR A 434 -3.17 -2.13 13.69
N ASN A 435 -2.64 -2.80 12.67
CA ASN A 435 -1.57 -3.80 12.77
C ASN A 435 -0.18 -3.22 12.48
N GLY A 436 -0.09 -1.92 12.16
CA GLY A 436 1.18 -1.25 11.83
C GLY A 436 1.61 -1.39 10.37
N TYR A 437 0.80 -2.01 9.51
CA TYR A 437 1.05 -2.10 8.07
C TYR A 437 0.69 -0.79 7.38
N ARG A 438 1.33 -0.54 6.24
CA ARG A 438 1.12 0.69 5.47
C ARG A 438 -0.32 0.75 4.93
N ALA A 439 -1.02 1.81 5.31
CA ALA A 439 -2.39 2.12 4.92
C ALA A 439 -2.46 3.49 4.22
N VAL A 440 -3.61 3.78 3.62
CA VAL A 440 -3.91 5.10 3.05
C VAL A 440 -5.09 5.73 3.76
N ARG A 441 -5.08 7.05 3.91
CA ARG A 441 -6.17 7.83 4.50
C ARG A 441 -6.57 8.98 3.59
N MET A 442 -7.87 9.26 3.52
CA MET A 442 -8.40 10.39 2.76
C MET A 442 -8.81 11.52 3.71
N HIS A 443 -8.25 12.71 3.48
CA HIS A 443 -8.58 13.91 4.24
C HIS A 443 -10.06 14.29 4.12
N GLY A 444 -10.71 14.73 5.20
CA GLY A 444 -12.17 14.98 5.26
C GLY A 444 -12.70 15.88 4.13
N LEU A 445 -12.08 17.03 3.87
CA LEU A 445 -12.52 17.92 2.77
C LEU A 445 -12.27 17.35 1.35
N ILE A 446 -11.24 16.50 1.18
CA ILE A 446 -11.03 15.77 -0.07
C ILE A 446 -12.14 14.74 -0.26
N ARG A 447 -12.48 14.01 0.81
CA ARG A 447 -13.56 13.02 0.81
C ARG A 447 -14.90 13.64 0.49
N ASP A 448 -15.21 14.80 1.05
CA ASP A 448 -16.43 15.55 0.76
C ASP A 448 -16.52 15.96 -0.72
N MET A 449 -15.40 16.44 -1.27
CA MET A 449 -15.28 16.73 -2.70
C MET A 449 -15.47 15.47 -3.55
N ALA A 450 -14.84 14.34 -3.20
CA ALA A 450 -14.97 13.07 -3.90
C ALA A 450 -16.41 12.54 -3.85
N CYS A 451 -17.07 12.63 -2.69
CA CYS A 451 -18.49 12.31 -2.53
C CYS A 451 -19.38 13.19 -3.43
N GLN A 452 -19.07 14.47 -3.57
CA GLN A 452 -19.80 15.36 -4.47
C GLN A 452 -19.60 14.99 -5.94
N ILE A 453 -18.37 14.68 -6.35
CA ILE A 453 -18.08 14.22 -7.72
C ILE A 453 -18.92 12.98 -8.02
N LEU A 454 -18.91 12.00 -7.11
CA LEU A 454 -19.72 10.79 -7.22
C LEU A 454 -21.21 11.10 -7.27
N GLN A 455 -21.75 11.97 -6.42
CA GLN A 455 -23.17 12.33 -6.46
C GLN A 455 -23.63 12.90 -7.82
N MET A 456 -22.71 13.53 -8.58
CA MET A 456 -23.01 14.06 -9.92
C MET A 456 -22.83 13.05 -11.04
N SER A 457 -21.86 12.12 -10.93
CA SER A 457 -21.50 11.18 -11.99
C SER A 457 -22.06 9.76 -11.79
N SER A 458 -22.08 9.26 -10.56
CA SER A 458 -22.57 7.93 -10.17
C SER A 458 -23.11 7.95 -8.73
N PRO A 459 -24.44 8.06 -8.52
CA PRO A 459 -25.00 8.23 -7.19
C PRO A 459 -24.54 7.14 -6.21
N ILE A 460 -23.90 7.56 -5.13
CA ILE A 460 -23.44 6.68 -4.04
C ILE A 460 -24.25 6.90 -2.76
N MET A 461 -24.26 5.90 -1.90
CA MET A 461 -24.73 6.03 -0.53
C MET A 461 -23.63 5.61 0.45
N VAL A 462 -23.24 6.54 1.32
CA VAL A 462 -22.28 6.28 2.41
C VAL A 462 -22.89 6.78 3.71
N GLY A 463 -22.82 5.99 4.79
CA GLY A 463 -23.45 6.35 6.06
C GLY A 463 -23.09 5.42 7.22
N GLU A 464 -23.59 5.75 8.41
CA GLU A 464 -23.36 4.99 9.65
C GLU A 464 -24.66 4.34 10.20
N GLU A 465 -25.83 4.71 9.67
CA GLU A 465 -27.13 4.22 10.11
C GLU A 465 -28.04 3.83 8.93
N LEU A 466 -28.84 2.77 9.12
CA LEU A 466 -29.79 2.21 8.15
C LEU A 466 -31.08 3.03 7.93
N ARG A 467 -31.24 4.23 8.53
CA ARG A 467 -32.55 4.89 8.71
C ARG A 467 -33.19 5.51 7.45
N ASP A 468 -32.74 5.17 6.25
CA ASP A 468 -33.15 5.87 5.02
C ASP A 468 -33.51 4.90 3.87
N VAL A 469 -34.58 4.11 4.04
CA VAL A 469 -35.17 3.33 2.93
C VAL A 469 -35.50 4.23 1.73
N ASP A 470 -35.96 5.46 1.97
CA ASP A 470 -36.32 6.44 0.95
C ASP A 470 -35.13 6.93 0.09
N LYS A 471 -33.89 6.64 0.51
CA LYS A 471 -32.68 7.03 -0.24
C LYS A 471 -32.24 5.96 -1.24
N TRP A 472 -32.77 4.74 -1.19
CA TRP A 472 -32.42 3.67 -2.12
C TRP A 472 -33.11 3.86 -3.46
N LYS A 473 -32.41 4.53 -4.39
CA LYS A 473 -32.91 4.86 -5.73
C LYS A 473 -32.37 3.89 -6.77
N GLU A 474 -33.13 3.69 -7.84
CA GLU A 474 -32.76 2.83 -8.97
C GLU A 474 -31.41 3.23 -9.63
N VAL A 475 -30.97 4.47 -9.42
CA VAL A 475 -29.72 5.05 -9.97
C VAL A 475 -28.47 4.85 -9.09
N LEU A 476 -28.58 4.20 -7.93
CA LEU A 476 -27.43 4.00 -7.05
C LEU A 476 -26.44 2.99 -7.64
N THR A 477 -25.16 3.36 -7.67
CA THR A 477 -24.07 2.53 -8.20
C THR A 477 -23.22 1.89 -7.11
N ARG A 478 -23.00 2.58 -5.98
CA ARG A 478 -22.23 2.01 -4.84
C ARG A 478 -22.84 2.37 -3.50
N VAL A 479 -22.81 1.43 -2.57
CA VAL A 479 -23.30 1.59 -1.19
C VAL A 479 -22.22 1.10 -0.22
N SER A 480 -21.95 1.89 0.81
CA SER A 480 -20.97 1.55 1.84
C SER A 480 -21.47 1.95 3.23
N TRP A 481 -21.57 0.97 4.11
CA TRP A 481 -21.89 1.12 5.54
C TRP A 481 -20.90 0.31 6.38
N ILE A 482 -19.64 0.72 6.31
CA ILE A 482 -18.56 0.18 7.12
C ILE A 482 -18.80 0.58 8.59
N ASN A 483 -18.68 -0.38 9.50
CA ASN A 483 -18.81 -0.15 10.95
C ASN A 483 -20.17 0.45 11.37
N GLY A 484 -21.25 0.07 10.67
CA GLY A 484 -22.61 0.42 11.03
C GLY A 484 -23.07 -0.26 12.33
N LYS A 485 -24.03 0.37 13.01
CA LYS A 485 -24.51 -0.06 14.34
C LYS A 485 -25.89 -0.72 14.32
N PHE A 486 -26.21 -1.41 13.23
CA PHE A 486 -27.53 -2.02 13.05
C PHE A 486 -27.51 -3.54 13.29
N LYS A 487 -28.65 -4.07 13.75
CA LYS A 487 -28.81 -5.49 14.11
C LYS A 487 -29.38 -6.35 12.99
N GLU A 488 -30.20 -5.75 12.13
CA GLU A 488 -30.91 -6.45 11.07
C GLU A 488 -31.07 -5.55 9.85
N ILE A 489 -31.17 -6.18 8.67
CA ILE A 489 -31.61 -5.56 7.42
C ILE A 489 -33.01 -6.12 7.12
N PRO A 490 -34.09 -5.37 7.39
CA PRO A 490 -35.44 -5.90 7.25
C PRO A 490 -35.90 -5.93 5.79
N SER A 491 -36.98 -6.69 5.51
CA SER A 491 -37.53 -6.86 4.16
C SER A 491 -38.03 -5.55 3.52
N SER A 492 -38.43 -4.58 4.35
CA SER A 492 -38.77 -3.21 3.93
C SER A 492 -37.60 -2.46 3.29
N HIS A 493 -36.36 -2.96 3.42
CA HIS A 493 -35.15 -2.37 2.87
C HIS A 493 -34.63 -3.13 1.64
N SER A 494 -35.43 -4.03 1.02
CA SER A 494 -35.06 -4.66 -0.25
C SER A 494 -34.92 -3.58 -1.33
N PRO A 495 -33.70 -3.22 -1.75
CA PRO A 495 -33.50 -2.06 -2.58
C PRO A 495 -33.70 -2.43 -4.04
N ARG A 496 -34.57 -1.69 -4.73
CA ARG A 496 -34.66 -1.78 -6.20
C ARG A 496 -33.53 -0.98 -6.83
N CYS A 497 -32.32 -1.50 -6.76
CA CYS A 497 -31.12 -0.85 -7.29
C CYS A 497 -30.46 -1.73 -8.36
N PRO A 498 -31.03 -1.78 -9.58
CA PRO A 498 -30.60 -2.73 -10.61
C PRO A 498 -29.21 -2.43 -11.18
N ILE A 499 -28.65 -1.24 -10.96
CA ILE A 499 -27.32 -0.84 -11.44
C ILE A 499 -26.26 -0.80 -10.34
N LEU A 500 -26.60 -1.21 -9.12
CA LEU A 500 -25.65 -1.25 -8.00
C LEU A 500 -24.52 -2.23 -8.33
N SER A 501 -23.28 -1.76 -8.37
CA SER A 501 -22.08 -2.57 -8.62
C SER A 501 -21.38 -3.00 -7.33
N THR A 502 -21.44 -2.19 -6.27
CA THR A 502 -20.66 -2.43 -5.04
C THR A 502 -21.52 -2.20 -3.80
N LEU A 503 -21.49 -3.17 -2.88
CA LEU A 503 -22.12 -3.12 -1.57
C LEU A 503 -21.12 -3.54 -0.49
N LEU A 504 -20.67 -2.58 0.31
CA LEU A 504 -19.73 -2.79 1.41
C LEU A 504 -20.43 -2.67 2.75
N LEU A 505 -20.45 -3.77 3.50
CA LEU A 505 -21.00 -3.88 4.85
C LEU A 505 -20.01 -4.51 5.85
N PRO A 506 -18.69 -4.29 5.77
CA PRO A 506 -17.77 -4.92 6.69
C PRO A 506 -17.82 -4.29 8.09
N TYR A 507 -17.32 -5.05 9.07
CA TYR A 507 -17.19 -4.65 10.48
C TYR A 507 -18.53 -4.30 11.16
N ASN A 508 -19.65 -4.80 10.65
CA ASN A 508 -20.96 -4.69 11.29
C ASN A 508 -21.17 -5.83 12.30
N TYR A 509 -20.43 -5.83 13.40
CA TYR A 509 -20.48 -6.89 14.43
C TYR A 509 -21.86 -7.06 15.09
N THR A 510 -22.76 -6.08 14.99
CA THR A 510 -24.13 -6.21 15.52
C THR A 510 -25.09 -6.85 14.54
N LEU A 511 -24.77 -6.89 13.24
CA LEU A 511 -25.65 -7.43 12.20
C LEU A 511 -25.73 -8.95 12.31
N ARG A 512 -26.96 -9.46 12.49
CA ARG A 512 -27.24 -10.90 12.60
C ARG A 512 -28.16 -11.44 11.53
N PHE A 513 -29.09 -10.62 11.07
CA PHE A 513 -30.15 -11.03 10.15
C PHE A 513 -30.21 -10.14 8.92
N ILE A 514 -30.26 -10.77 7.75
CA ILE A 514 -30.52 -10.12 6.46
C ILE A 514 -31.78 -10.74 5.88
N ALA A 515 -32.76 -9.91 5.51
CA ALA A 515 -34.01 -10.39 4.93
C ALA A 515 -33.78 -11.18 3.64
N TYR A 516 -34.55 -12.27 3.46
CA TYR A 516 -34.37 -13.19 2.34
C TYR A 516 -34.44 -12.51 0.96
N SER A 517 -35.23 -11.45 0.82
CA SER A 517 -35.49 -10.74 -0.43
C SER A 517 -34.50 -9.60 -0.72
N PHE A 518 -33.50 -9.37 0.14
CA PHE A 518 -32.64 -8.18 0.05
C PHE A 518 -31.84 -8.11 -1.25
N PHE A 519 -31.27 -9.23 -1.72
CA PHE A 519 -30.42 -9.24 -2.92
C PHE A 519 -31.17 -9.41 -4.25
N LYS A 520 -32.48 -9.67 -4.20
CA LYS A 520 -33.32 -10.08 -5.36
C LYS A 520 -33.31 -9.08 -6.54
N HIS A 521 -33.03 -7.81 -6.29
CA HIS A 521 -33.06 -6.75 -7.29
C HIS A 521 -31.69 -6.10 -7.57
N LEU A 522 -30.61 -6.71 -7.09
CA LEU A 522 -29.23 -6.20 -7.21
C LEU A 522 -28.47 -6.89 -8.36
N ASN A 523 -29.12 -7.00 -9.52
CA ASN A 523 -28.68 -7.89 -10.61
C ASN A 523 -27.30 -7.53 -11.20
N LYS A 524 -26.81 -6.29 -11.02
CA LYS A 524 -25.50 -5.82 -11.51
C LYS A 524 -24.42 -5.81 -10.44
N LEU A 525 -24.70 -6.34 -9.24
CA LEU A 525 -23.75 -6.35 -8.15
C LEU A 525 -22.53 -7.20 -8.51
N LYS A 526 -21.35 -6.58 -8.43
CA LYS A 526 -20.04 -7.20 -8.66
C LYS A 526 -19.32 -7.49 -7.35
N VAL A 527 -19.40 -6.58 -6.37
CA VAL A 527 -18.69 -6.71 -5.09
C VAL A 527 -19.70 -6.71 -3.95
N LEU A 528 -19.72 -7.81 -3.19
CA LEU A 528 -20.46 -7.94 -1.94
C LEU A 528 -19.50 -8.27 -0.81
N ASP A 529 -19.36 -7.33 0.12
CA ASP A 529 -18.55 -7.52 1.33
C ASP A 529 -19.43 -7.46 2.58
N LEU A 530 -19.44 -8.56 3.32
CA LEU A 530 -20.13 -8.78 4.58
C LEU A 530 -19.14 -9.24 5.67
N SER A 531 -17.84 -8.96 5.49
CA SER A 531 -16.77 -9.43 6.39
C SER A 531 -16.90 -8.83 7.80
N LYS A 532 -16.45 -9.57 8.81
CA LYS A 532 -16.48 -9.18 10.23
C LYS A 532 -17.90 -8.78 10.69
N THR A 533 -18.90 -9.55 10.26
CA THR A 533 -20.29 -9.46 10.72
C THR A 533 -20.68 -10.65 11.57
N ASN A 534 -21.84 -10.62 12.22
CA ASN A 534 -22.33 -11.73 13.03
C ASN A 534 -23.55 -12.40 12.38
N ILE A 535 -23.61 -12.39 11.03
CA ILE A 535 -24.72 -12.98 10.30
C ILE A 535 -24.81 -14.48 10.58
N GLU A 536 -26.02 -14.95 10.86
CA GLU A 536 -26.27 -16.36 11.16
C GLU A 536 -26.58 -17.15 9.88
N LEU A 537 -27.22 -16.49 8.91
CA LEU A 537 -27.61 -17.06 7.61
C LEU A 537 -27.37 -16.06 6.48
N LEU A 538 -26.82 -16.55 5.37
CA LEU A 538 -26.76 -15.81 4.13
C LEU A 538 -28.02 -16.11 3.29
N PRO A 539 -28.81 -15.10 2.89
CA PRO A 539 -30.01 -15.30 2.08
C PRO A 539 -29.78 -16.06 0.77
N ASP A 540 -30.69 -16.97 0.41
CA ASP A 540 -30.67 -17.68 -0.88
C ASP A 540 -30.70 -16.75 -2.11
N SER A 541 -31.21 -15.53 -1.95
CA SER A 541 -31.20 -14.53 -3.03
C SER A 541 -29.79 -14.08 -3.43
N VAL A 542 -28.76 -14.35 -2.63
CA VAL A 542 -27.35 -14.14 -3.03
C VAL A 542 -27.00 -15.00 -4.24
N SER A 543 -27.55 -16.21 -4.35
CA SER A 543 -27.33 -17.10 -5.48
C SER A 543 -27.86 -16.53 -6.80
N ASP A 544 -28.79 -15.55 -6.77
CA ASP A 544 -29.32 -14.92 -7.99
C ASP A 544 -28.40 -13.81 -8.56
N LEU A 545 -27.29 -13.49 -7.88
CA LEU A 545 -26.36 -12.43 -8.26
C LEU A 545 -25.36 -12.89 -9.35
N GLU A 546 -25.85 -13.18 -10.56
CA GLU A 546 -25.02 -13.74 -11.65
C GLU A 546 -23.82 -12.87 -12.09
N ASN A 547 -23.84 -11.56 -11.79
CA ASN A 547 -22.74 -10.63 -12.09
C ASN A 547 -21.71 -10.50 -10.96
N LEU A 548 -21.87 -11.25 -9.87
CA LEU A 548 -20.99 -11.15 -8.71
C LEU A 548 -19.58 -11.65 -9.06
N SER A 549 -18.60 -10.79 -8.81
CA SER A 549 -17.17 -11.02 -9.00
C SER A 549 -16.48 -11.34 -7.67
N ALA A 550 -16.93 -10.74 -6.57
CA ALA A 550 -16.42 -11.00 -5.23
C ALA A 550 -17.53 -11.18 -4.19
N LEU A 551 -17.41 -12.25 -3.40
CA LEU A 551 -18.20 -12.54 -2.22
C LEU A 551 -17.26 -12.69 -1.02
N LEU A 552 -17.25 -11.66 -0.15
CA LEU A 552 -16.40 -11.62 1.03
C LEU A 552 -17.24 -11.78 2.29
N LEU A 553 -16.94 -12.82 3.05
CA LEU A 553 -17.62 -13.22 4.28
C LEU A 553 -16.60 -13.53 5.39
N ASN A 554 -15.36 -13.05 5.26
CA ASN A 554 -14.31 -13.31 6.25
C ASN A 554 -14.80 -12.91 7.65
N GLY A 555 -14.61 -13.75 8.66
CA GLY A 555 -14.91 -13.43 10.05
C GLY A 555 -16.39 -13.27 10.34
N CYS A 556 -17.24 -13.91 9.54
CA CYS A 556 -18.62 -14.17 9.91
C CYS A 556 -18.68 -15.36 10.89
N GLU A 557 -18.28 -15.15 12.14
CA GLU A 557 -18.08 -16.20 13.16
C GLU A 557 -19.35 -17.00 13.54
N ARG A 558 -20.53 -16.58 13.05
CA ARG A 558 -21.81 -17.26 13.29
C ARG A 558 -22.40 -17.91 12.04
N LEU A 559 -21.78 -17.70 10.89
CA LEU A 559 -22.26 -18.23 9.62
C LEU A 559 -21.91 -19.72 9.53
N ARG A 560 -22.96 -20.56 9.47
CA ARG A 560 -22.82 -22.03 9.45
C ARG A 560 -23.04 -22.66 8.08
N HIS A 561 -23.79 -21.98 7.21
CA HIS A 561 -24.14 -22.47 5.88
C HIS A 561 -24.12 -21.32 4.87
N VAL A 562 -23.72 -21.64 3.63
CA VAL A 562 -23.77 -20.76 2.47
C VAL A 562 -24.69 -21.42 1.43
N PRO A 563 -25.62 -20.66 0.81
CA PRO A 563 -26.49 -21.20 -0.24
C PRO A 563 -25.68 -21.65 -1.47
N SER A 564 -26.30 -22.43 -2.37
CA SER A 564 -25.65 -22.92 -3.59
C SER A 564 -25.10 -21.76 -4.43
N LEU A 565 -23.83 -21.87 -4.85
CA LEU A 565 -23.14 -20.83 -5.62
C LEU A 565 -23.19 -21.08 -7.13
N LYS A 566 -23.93 -22.10 -7.59
CA LYS A 566 -23.97 -22.58 -8.98
C LYS A 566 -24.15 -21.51 -10.07
N LYS A 567 -24.95 -20.49 -9.77
CA LYS A 567 -25.29 -19.41 -10.71
C LYS A 567 -24.21 -18.31 -10.78
N LEU A 568 -23.31 -18.23 -9.80
CA LEU A 568 -22.29 -17.17 -9.68
C LEU A 568 -21.07 -17.45 -10.58
N ARG A 569 -21.32 -17.63 -11.88
CA ARG A 569 -20.30 -18.07 -12.85
C ARG A 569 -19.18 -17.06 -13.09
N LEU A 570 -19.41 -15.79 -12.75
CA LEU A 570 -18.43 -14.70 -12.87
C LEU A 570 -17.60 -14.47 -11.61
N LEU A 571 -17.84 -15.25 -10.54
CA LEU A 571 -17.13 -15.09 -9.27
C LEU A 571 -15.63 -15.37 -9.46
N LYS A 572 -14.81 -14.38 -9.10
CA LYS A 572 -13.35 -14.41 -9.10
C LYS A 572 -12.78 -14.55 -7.69
N ARG A 573 -13.45 -13.98 -6.68
CA ARG A 573 -12.98 -13.98 -5.29
C ARG A 573 -14.07 -14.49 -4.34
N LEU A 574 -13.75 -15.55 -3.61
CA LEU A 574 -14.58 -16.08 -2.53
C LEU A 574 -13.74 -16.16 -1.26
N ASP A 575 -14.14 -15.40 -0.24
CA ASP A 575 -13.49 -15.42 1.07
C ASP A 575 -14.49 -15.82 2.16
N LEU A 576 -14.25 -17.00 2.73
CA LEU A 576 -15.02 -17.64 3.81
C LEU A 576 -14.11 -17.91 5.02
N SER A 577 -12.93 -17.28 5.12
CA SER A 577 -12.03 -17.47 6.27
C SER A 577 -12.65 -16.95 7.57
N ASP A 578 -12.18 -17.42 8.71
CA ASP A 578 -12.71 -17.07 10.03
C ASP A 578 -14.23 -17.27 10.20
N THR A 579 -14.85 -18.17 9.42
CA THR A 579 -16.26 -18.57 9.59
C THR A 579 -16.35 -19.89 10.38
N VAL A 580 -17.57 -20.40 10.62
CA VAL A 580 -17.81 -21.69 11.32
C VAL A 580 -18.68 -22.62 10.48
N LEU A 581 -18.36 -22.68 9.17
CA LEU A 581 -19.11 -23.49 8.21
C LEU A 581 -19.12 -24.98 8.60
N VAL A 582 -20.28 -25.60 8.49
CA VAL A 582 -20.43 -27.04 8.74
C VAL A 582 -19.90 -27.83 7.55
N ASP A 583 -20.17 -27.37 6.33
CA ASP A 583 -19.82 -28.04 5.07
C ASP A 583 -19.26 -27.03 4.06
N VAL A 584 -18.41 -27.50 3.16
CA VAL A 584 -17.99 -26.74 1.98
C VAL A 584 -19.24 -26.35 1.16
N PRO A 585 -19.35 -25.11 0.62
CA PRO A 585 -20.52 -24.68 -0.14
C PRO A 585 -20.83 -25.60 -1.32
N GLN A 586 -22.13 -25.83 -1.57
CA GLN A 586 -22.59 -26.69 -2.66
C GLN A 586 -22.35 -26.04 -4.03
N ASP A 587 -22.15 -26.89 -5.05
CA ASP A 587 -21.97 -26.51 -6.47
C ASP A 587 -20.74 -25.62 -6.74
N MET A 588 -19.71 -25.67 -5.89
CA MET A 588 -18.45 -24.94 -6.06
C MET A 588 -17.73 -25.30 -7.37
N GLU A 589 -17.93 -26.52 -7.87
CA GLU A 589 -17.32 -27.00 -9.12
C GLU A 589 -17.73 -26.20 -10.37
N TRP A 590 -18.79 -25.38 -10.28
CA TRP A 590 -19.24 -24.51 -11.37
C TRP A 590 -18.57 -23.13 -11.39
N LEU A 591 -17.73 -22.81 -10.40
CA LEU A 591 -17.06 -21.51 -10.26
C LEU A 591 -15.76 -21.44 -11.09
N SER A 592 -15.82 -21.74 -12.39
CA SER A 592 -14.63 -21.86 -13.25
C SER A 592 -13.80 -20.57 -13.44
N ASN A 593 -14.33 -19.41 -13.01
CA ASN A 593 -13.64 -18.11 -13.05
C ASN A 593 -12.93 -17.75 -11.73
N LEU A 594 -13.05 -18.60 -10.71
CA LEU A 594 -12.50 -18.33 -9.39
C LEU A 594 -10.96 -18.24 -9.47
N ARG A 595 -10.42 -17.14 -8.98
CA ARG A 595 -8.98 -16.83 -8.88
C ARG A 595 -8.50 -16.85 -7.42
N TYR A 596 -9.39 -16.57 -6.48
CA TYR A 596 -9.11 -16.57 -5.04
C TYR A 596 -10.16 -17.35 -4.30
N LEU A 597 -9.69 -18.33 -3.55
CA LEU A 597 -10.49 -19.10 -2.63
C LEU A 597 -9.78 -19.15 -1.28
N LYS A 598 -10.40 -18.56 -0.28
CA LYS A 598 -10.01 -18.75 1.11
C LYS A 598 -11.22 -19.28 1.89
N LEU A 599 -11.05 -20.36 2.61
CA LEU A 599 -12.10 -20.90 3.48
C LEU A 599 -11.47 -21.46 4.75
N ASN A 600 -12.22 -21.51 5.84
CA ASN A 600 -11.80 -22.21 7.04
C ASN A 600 -11.98 -23.73 6.88
N GLY A 601 -11.32 -24.49 7.75
CA GLY A 601 -11.67 -25.89 7.95
C GLY A 601 -13.15 -26.00 8.33
N CYS A 602 -14.00 -26.43 7.39
CA CYS A 602 -15.39 -26.77 7.68
C CYS A 602 -15.42 -27.91 8.71
N SER A 603 -16.59 -28.28 9.27
CA SER A 603 -16.70 -29.46 10.15
C SER A 603 -16.37 -30.80 9.46
N GLN A 604 -15.96 -30.76 8.19
CA GLN A 604 -15.53 -31.88 7.37
C GLN A 604 -14.05 -32.21 7.63
N LYS A 605 -13.71 -33.50 7.59
CA LYS A 605 -12.31 -33.95 7.75
C LYS A 605 -11.49 -33.73 6.48
N GLU A 606 -12.09 -33.97 5.33
CA GLU A 606 -11.46 -33.95 4.01
C GLU A 606 -12.23 -33.01 3.09
N PHE A 607 -11.49 -32.29 2.24
CA PHE A 607 -12.07 -31.41 1.23
C PHE A 607 -12.77 -32.26 0.16
N PRO A 608 -14.00 -31.93 -0.27
CA PRO A 608 -14.75 -32.79 -1.17
C PRO A 608 -14.03 -32.97 -2.52
N PRO A 609 -13.84 -34.23 -2.98
CA PRO A 609 -13.10 -34.47 -4.19
C PRO A 609 -13.86 -34.05 -5.45
N GLY A 610 -13.13 -33.70 -6.51
CA GLY A 610 -13.63 -33.31 -7.82
C GLY A 610 -13.93 -31.82 -7.99
N ILE A 611 -13.85 -31.02 -6.92
CA ILE A 611 -14.09 -29.57 -6.97
C ILE A 611 -12.84 -28.83 -7.47
N LEU A 612 -11.68 -29.02 -6.83
CA LEU A 612 -10.46 -28.27 -7.16
C LEU A 612 -10.03 -28.43 -8.64
N PRO A 613 -10.13 -29.62 -9.27
CA PRO A 613 -9.79 -29.75 -10.70
C PRO A 613 -10.62 -28.87 -11.64
N GLN A 614 -11.84 -28.47 -11.25
CA GLN A 614 -12.68 -27.56 -12.05
C GLN A 614 -12.30 -26.08 -11.85
N LEU A 615 -11.56 -25.77 -10.78
CA LEU A 615 -11.13 -24.42 -10.42
C LEU A 615 -9.74 -24.08 -10.99
N TYR A 616 -9.48 -24.48 -12.24
CA TYR A 616 -8.18 -24.40 -12.91
C TYR A 616 -7.60 -22.97 -13.09
N ARG A 617 -8.37 -21.92 -12.76
CA ARG A 617 -7.93 -20.51 -12.79
C ARG A 617 -7.49 -19.96 -11.43
N LEU A 618 -7.53 -20.78 -10.38
CA LEU A 618 -7.10 -20.36 -9.04
C LEU A 618 -5.64 -19.91 -9.05
N GLN A 619 -5.42 -18.72 -8.49
CA GLN A 619 -4.12 -18.10 -8.22
C GLN A 619 -3.82 -18.10 -6.72
N PHE A 620 -4.86 -18.05 -5.88
CA PHE A 620 -4.75 -18.09 -4.44
C PHE A 620 -5.70 -19.15 -3.90
N PHE A 621 -5.16 -20.13 -3.19
CA PHE A 621 -5.94 -21.13 -2.47
C PHE A 621 -5.38 -21.28 -1.05
N ALA A 622 -6.21 -20.98 -0.04
CA ALA A 622 -5.84 -21.17 1.35
C ALA A 622 -6.98 -21.80 2.15
N LEU A 623 -6.65 -22.87 2.86
CA LEU A 623 -7.48 -23.44 3.92
C LEU A 623 -6.98 -22.85 5.24
N ASP A 624 -7.71 -21.87 5.75
CA ASP A 624 -7.34 -21.16 6.97
C ASP A 624 -7.37 -22.12 8.17
N ASP A 625 -6.33 -22.02 8.99
CA ASP A 625 -6.12 -22.89 10.12
C ASP A 625 -6.80 -22.30 11.35
N TRP A 626 -7.83 -23.01 11.83
CA TRP A 626 -8.33 -22.95 13.20
C TRP A 626 -9.02 -21.64 13.66
N VAL A 627 -10.35 -21.63 13.60
CA VAL A 627 -11.17 -20.69 14.39
C VAL A 627 -11.33 -21.22 15.82
N GLN A 628 -10.68 -20.57 16.79
CA GLN A 628 -10.92 -20.73 18.23
C GLN A 628 -10.77 -22.17 18.81
N GLY A 629 -10.05 -23.06 18.13
CA GLY A 629 -9.79 -24.43 18.59
C GLY A 629 -10.98 -25.38 18.60
N GLN A 630 -11.97 -25.13 17.74
CA GLN A 630 -13.18 -25.95 17.64
C GLN A 630 -13.10 -27.06 16.58
N TYR A 631 -12.28 -26.93 15.53
CA TYR A 631 -12.28 -27.85 14.39
C TYR A 631 -10.87 -28.22 13.95
N ALA A 632 -10.67 -29.47 13.52
CA ALA A 632 -9.45 -29.92 12.87
C ALA A 632 -9.32 -29.27 11.47
N PRO A 633 -8.08 -29.03 10.97
CA PRO A 633 -7.83 -28.57 9.61
C PRO A 633 -8.39 -29.58 8.61
N VAL A 634 -8.98 -29.06 7.53
CA VAL A 634 -9.47 -29.86 6.42
C VAL A 634 -8.29 -30.33 5.59
N THR A 635 -8.21 -31.63 5.34
CA THR A 635 -7.16 -32.21 4.51
C THR A 635 -7.54 -32.21 3.03
N VAL A 636 -6.55 -32.11 2.14
CA VAL A 636 -6.73 -32.16 0.68
C VAL A 636 -5.94 -33.30 0.05
N GLU A 637 -6.51 -33.90 -1.00
CA GLU A 637 -5.78 -34.87 -1.82
C GLU A 637 -4.78 -34.18 -2.75
N GLY A 638 -3.53 -34.65 -2.76
CA GLY A 638 -2.46 -34.05 -3.56
C GLY A 638 -2.70 -34.07 -5.07
N LYS A 639 -3.44 -35.06 -5.57
CA LYS A 639 -3.80 -35.15 -7.00
C LYS A 639 -4.74 -34.02 -7.43
N GLU A 640 -5.58 -33.53 -6.53
CA GLU A 640 -6.52 -32.45 -6.85
C GLU A 640 -5.81 -31.10 -6.94
N VAL A 641 -4.96 -30.81 -5.97
CA VAL A 641 -4.16 -29.60 -5.94
C VAL A 641 -3.18 -29.58 -7.13
N ALA A 642 -2.68 -30.73 -7.56
CA ALA A 642 -1.81 -30.87 -8.74
C ALA A 642 -2.46 -30.43 -10.07
N CYS A 643 -3.79 -30.32 -10.14
CA CYS A 643 -4.50 -29.80 -11.30
C CYS A 643 -4.43 -28.25 -11.40
N LEU A 644 -4.08 -27.56 -10.32
CA LEU A 644 -4.11 -26.10 -10.21
C LEU A 644 -2.78 -25.48 -10.67
N ARG A 645 -2.63 -25.29 -11.98
CA ARG A 645 -1.36 -24.85 -12.60
C ARG A 645 -1.09 -23.34 -12.51
N LYS A 646 -2.07 -22.54 -12.10
CA LYS A 646 -1.96 -21.07 -12.03
C LYS A 646 -1.76 -20.52 -10.60
N LEU A 647 -1.55 -21.39 -9.61
CA LEU A 647 -1.38 -20.97 -8.23
C LEU A 647 -0.10 -20.15 -8.05
N GLU A 648 -0.27 -19.00 -7.40
CA GLU A 648 0.79 -18.14 -6.87
C GLU A 648 0.92 -18.33 -5.35
N THR A 649 -0.21 -18.55 -4.66
CA THR A 649 -0.26 -18.81 -3.22
C THR A 649 -1.04 -20.08 -2.90
N LEU A 650 -0.45 -20.96 -2.09
CA LEU A 650 -1.08 -22.21 -1.65
C LEU A 650 -0.86 -22.46 -0.16
N GLU A 651 -1.93 -22.47 0.63
CA GLU A 651 -1.92 -22.88 2.03
C GLU A 651 -2.89 -24.05 2.24
N CYS A 652 -2.38 -25.23 2.57
CA CYS A 652 -3.23 -26.41 2.70
C CYS A 652 -2.61 -27.48 3.61
N HIS A 653 -3.46 -28.42 4.03
CA HIS A 653 -3.08 -29.56 4.85
C HIS A 653 -3.22 -30.87 4.08
N PHE A 654 -2.15 -31.65 4.04
CA PHE A 654 -2.16 -33.03 3.54
C PHE A 654 -2.24 -34.01 4.72
N GLU A 655 -3.25 -34.88 4.74
CA GLU A 655 -3.40 -35.89 5.80
C GLU A 655 -2.20 -36.83 5.82
N CYS A 656 -1.81 -37.31 4.65
CA CYS A 656 -0.75 -38.29 4.47
C CYS A 656 0.41 -37.73 3.66
N PHE A 657 1.61 -38.19 3.97
CA PHE A 657 2.82 -37.81 3.23
C PHE A 657 2.79 -38.28 1.77
N SER A 658 2.07 -39.37 1.47
CA SER A 658 1.87 -39.84 0.09
C SER A 658 1.17 -38.81 -0.79
N ASP A 659 0.20 -38.08 -0.24
CA ASP A 659 -0.54 -37.05 -0.97
C ASP A 659 0.33 -35.83 -1.24
N PHE A 660 1.06 -35.40 -0.20
CA PHE A 660 2.07 -34.36 -0.33
C PHE A 660 3.11 -34.68 -1.41
N ILE A 661 3.69 -35.89 -1.40
CA ILE A 661 4.63 -36.32 -2.44
C ILE A 661 3.95 -36.46 -3.81
N GLY A 662 2.71 -36.94 -3.85
CA GLY A 662 1.91 -37.00 -5.07
C GLY A 662 1.77 -35.62 -5.71
N TYR A 663 1.53 -34.59 -4.91
CA TYR A 663 1.51 -33.20 -5.33
C TYR A 663 2.89 -32.72 -5.80
N LEU A 664 3.95 -32.94 -5.02
CA LEU A 664 5.31 -32.51 -5.40
C LEU A 664 5.80 -33.15 -6.70
N LYS A 665 5.42 -34.41 -7.00
CA LYS A 665 5.74 -35.05 -8.28
C LYS A 665 5.12 -34.35 -9.50
N SER A 666 4.08 -33.55 -9.29
CA SER A 666 3.45 -32.76 -10.35
C SER A 666 4.21 -31.46 -10.67
N TRP A 667 5.21 -31.08 -9.86
CA TRP A 667 6.09 -29.95 -10.12
C TRP A 667 7.02 -30.26 -11.28
N ASP A 668 6.64 -29.81 -12.46
CA ASP A 668 7.39 -29.93 -13.72
C ASP A 668 8.16 -28.63 -14.07
N GLY A 669 8.31 -27.72 -13.09
CA GLY A 669 8.92 -26.40 -13.28
C GLY A 669 7.99 -25.33 -13.87
N THR A 670 6.73 -25.65 -14.15
CA THR A 670 5.71 -24.67 -14.62
C THR A 670 4.93 -24.03 -13.48
N LEU A 671 4.98 -24.59 -12.27
CA LEU A 671 4.35 -24.05 -11.07
C LEU A 671 5.22 -22.93 -10.49
N SER A 672 4.70 -21.69 -10.52
CA SER A 672 5.35 -20.50 -9.97
C SER A 672 4.67 -20.09 -8.66
N LEU A 673 4.78 -20.93 -7.62
CA LEU A 673 4.32 -20.56 -6.29
C LEU A 673 5.27 -19.50 -5.71
N SER A 674 4.78 -18.30 -5.47
CA SER A 674 5.51 -17.26 -4.75
C SER A 674 5.47 -17.49 -3.24
N THR A 675 4.34 -18.02 -2.74
CA THR A 675 4.08 -18.24 -1.33
C THR A 675 3.43 -19.61 -1.14
N TYR A 676 3.88 -20.39 -0.16
CA TYR A 676 3.18 -21.61 0.22
C TYR A 676 3.36 -21.96 1.70
N LYS A 677 2.32 -22.56 2.27
CA LYS A 677 2.32 -23.13 3.62
C LYS A 677 1.71 -24.53 3.56
N PHE A 678 2.56 -25.56 3.69
CA PHE A 678 2.09 -26.94 3.70
C PHE A 678 2.09 -27.51 5.10
N LEU A 679 0.94 -27.93 5.59
CA LEU A 679 0.83 -28.81 6.75
C LEU A 679 0.79 -30.25 6.25
N VAL A 680 1.50 -31.17 6.90
CA VAL A 680 1.55 -32.59 6.52
C VAL A 680 1.44 -33.47 7.76
N GLY A 681 0.60 -34.50 7.72
CA GLY A 681 0.48 -35.51 8.77
C GLY A 681 -0.70 -35.25 9.72
N GLN A 682 -0.77 -35.99 10.84
CA GLN A 682 -1.90 -35.90 11.77
C GLN A 682 -1.62 -34.89 12.88
N TRP A 683 -2.57 -33.99 13.11
CA TRP A 683 -2.41 -32.91 14.07
C TRP A 683 -3.53 -32.99 15.14
N ASN A 684 -3.20 -33.53 16.31
CA ASN A 684 -4.18 -34.02 17.29
C ASN A 684 -4.36 -33.12 18.54
N ASP A 685 -3.60 -32.04 18.72
CA ASP A 685 -3.61 -31.22 19.95
C ASP A 685 -3.58 -29.70 19.66
N ASN A 686 -4.45 -28.92 20.32
CA ASN A 686 -4.53 -27.44 20.22
C ASN A 686 -3.17 -26.75 20.42
N LYS A 687 -2.29 -27.32 21.24
CA LYS A 687 -0.97 -26.74 21.52
C LYS A 687 0.00 -26.87 20.36
N ASP A 688 -0.14 -27.91 19.55
CA ASP A 688 0.73 -28.17 18.41
C ASP A 688 0.51 -27.10 17.33
N TYR A 689 -0.73 -26.69 17.10
CA TYR A 689 -1.10 -25.64 16.14
C TYR A 689 -0.68 -24.23 16.55
N LEU A 690 -0.88 -23.87 17.83
CA LEU A 690 -0.48 -22.55 18.33
C LEU A 690 1.03 -22.31 18.13
N ARG A 691 1.85 -23.37 18.18
CA ARG A 691 3.28 -23.30 17.91
C ARG A 691 3.60 -23.07 16.43
N VAL A 692 2.76 -23.53 15.49
CA VAL A 692 2.89 -23.20 14.05
C VAL A 692 2.57 -21.73 13.78
N LEU A 693 1.70 -21.12 14.57
CA LEU A 693 1.34 -19.71 14.43
C LEU A 693 2.44 -18.77 14.98
N GLU A 694 3.34 -19.27 15.83
CA GLU A 694 4.52 -18.55 16.33
C GLU A 694 5.71 -18.56 15.33
N PHE A 695 5.58 -19.26 14.20
CA PHE A 695 6.62 -19.33 13.15
C PHE A 695 6.84 -18.00 12.42
N SER A 696 8.07 -17.80 11.97
CA SER A 696 8.58 -16.55 11.38
C SER A 696 7.77 -16.02 10.18
N GLY A 697 7.91 -14.74 9.79
CA GLY A 697 7.16 -14.14 8.67
C GLY A 697 7.52 -14.61 7.24
N ARG A 698 8.10 -15.80 7.08
CA ARG A 698 8.61 -16.32 5.78
C ARG A 698 7.48 -16.79 4.86
N SER A 699 7.70 -16.70 3.55
CA SER A 699 6.64 -16.96 2.55
C SER A 699 6.54 -18.44 2.12
N ARG A 700 7.56 -19.26 2.37
CA ARG A 700 7.63 -20.65 1.86
C ARG A 700 7.94 -21.64 2.97
N LYS A 701 6.90 -22.30 3.47
CA LYS A 701 6.93 -23.09 4.71
C LYS A 701 6.40 -24.50 4.54
N VAL A 702 7.02 -25.46 5.21
CA VAL A 702 6.51 -26.83 5.35
C VAL A 702 6.54 -27.26 6.81
N CYS A 703 5.41 -27.75 7.31
CA CYS A 703 5.25 -28.23 8.67
C CYS A 703 4.80 -29.68 8.66
N ILE A 704 5.54 -30.56 9.33
CA ILE A 704 5.27 -32.01 9.36
C ILE A 704 4.99 -32.41 10.80
N CYS A 705 3.85 -33.08 11.05
CA CYS A 705 3.43 -33.53 12.39
C CYS A 705 3.06 -35.03 12.41
N ASN A 706 3.40 -35.72 13.52
CA ASN A 706 2.97 -37.09 13.85
C ASN A 706 3.14 -38.10 12.69
N PHE A 707 4.38 -38.22 12.22
CA PHE A 707 4.75 -38.95 11.00
C PHE A 707 5.23 -40.38 11.27
N ASN A 708 4.81 -41.34 10.43
CA ASN A 708 5.25 -42.75 10.45
C ASN A 708 5.98 -43.13 9.15
N ILE A 709 7.25 -43.56 9.25
CA ILE A 709 8.10 -43.92 8.11
C ILE A 709 7.82 -45.36 7.69
N ASN A 710 6.85 -45.55 6.79
CA ASN A 710 6.73 -46.79 6.01
C ASN A 710 7.03 -46.49 4.53
N TRP A 711 8.23 -45.94 4.24
CA TRP A 711 8.63 -45.55 2.89
C TRP A 711 9.44 -46.62 2.15
N ASN A 712 9.04 -46.89 0.90
CA ASN A 712 9.76 -47.74 -0.03
C ASN A 712 10.80 -46.88 -0.76
N ARG A 713 12.11 -47.17 -0.58
CA ARG A 713 13.32 -46.40 -1.00
C ARG A 713 13.36 -45.93 -2.47
N SER A 714 12.46 -45.06 -2.88
CA SER A 714 12.50 -44.30 -4.13
C SER A 714 12.39 -42.83 -3.72
N SER A 715 13.49 -42.11 -3.91
CA SER A 715 13.83 -40.80 -3.33
C SER A 715 12.76 -39.71 -3.53
N PRO A 716 12.27 -39.04 -2.46
CA PRO A 716 11.37 -37.91 -2.58
C PRO A 716 12.13 -36.63 -2.97
N PHE A 717 11.66 -35.91 -3.99
CA PHE A 717 12.10 -34.54 -4.25
C PHE A 717 11.34 -33.59 -3.32
N PHE A 718 12.04 -32.81 -2.51
CA PHE A 718 11.48 -31.71 -1.73
C PHE A 718 11.61 -30.40 -2.54
N PRO A 719 10.77 -29.37 -2.30
CA PRO A 719 10.96 -28.04 -2.89
C PRO A 719 12.37 -27.52 -2.61
N CYS A 720 13.11 -27.14 -3.66
CA CYS A 720 14.46 -26.61 -3.51
C CYS A 720 14.49 -25.22 -2.86
N ASP A 721 13.38 -24.51 -2.97
CA ASP A 721 13.20 -23.10 -2.66
C ASP A 721 12.48 -22.87 -1.31
N ILE A 722 12.34 -23.94 -0.51
CA ILE A 722 11.80 -23.88 0.85
C ILE A 722 12.65 -22.98 1.73
N GLN A 723 11.99 -22.09 2.49
CA GLN A 723 12.65 -21.18 3.43
C GLN A 723 12.56 -21.68 4.87
N GLU A 724 11.49 -22.38 5.25
CA GLU A 724 11.24 -22.75 6.64
C GLU A 724 10.65 -24.17 6.76
N LEU A 725 11.23 -24.97 7.65
CA LEU A 725 10.84 -26.36 7.91
C LEU A 725 10.58 -26.59 9.41
N LEU A 726 9.35 -27.00 9.74
CA LEU A 726 8.95 -27.47 11.06
C LEU A 726 8.75 -28.99 11.06
N ILE A 727 9.31 -29.66 12.06
CA ILE A 727 9.02 -31.07 12.34
C ILE A 727 8.58 -31.21 13.79
N LEU A 728 7.39 -31.79 13.98
CA LEU A 728 6.75 -31.94 15.27
C LEU A 728 6.39 -33.41 15.53
N ARG A 729 6.71 -33.93 16.73
CA ARG A 729 6.32 -35.27 17.19
C ARG A 729 6.66 -36.39 16.20
N CYS A 730 7.89 -36.39 15.66
CA CYS A 730 8.35 -37.48 14.80
C CYS A 730 8.78 -38.70 15.64
N THR A 731 8.07 -39.83 15.47
CA THR A 731 8.28 -41.03 16.29
C THR A 731 9.11 -42.12 15.62
N ASP A 732 9.32 -42.09 14.31
CA ASP A 732 9.95 -43.21 13.59
C ASP A 732 11.30 -42.89 12.94
N ALA A 733 11.72 -41.63 12.93
CA ALA A 733 12.97 -41.21 12.29
C ALA A 733 14.15 -41.19 13.26
N GLY A 734 15.27 -41.81 12.87
CA GLY A 734 16.54 -41.70 13.59
C GLY A 734 17.29 -40.40 13.30
N SER A 735 17.10 -39.83 12.11
CA SER A 735 17.68 -38.58 11.66
C SER A 735 16.78 -37.82 10.68
N LEU A 736 17.07 -36.52 10.47
CA LEU A 736 16.34 -35.67 9.52
C LEU A 736 16.46 -36.20 8.07
N CYS A 737 17.60 -36.81 7.73
CA CYS A 737 17.87 -37.44 6.43
C CYS A 737 16.98 -38.66 6.16
N ASP A 738 16.55 -39.35 7.23
CA ASP A 738 15.65 -40.50 7.10
C ASP A 738 14.22 -40.03 6.76
N VAL A 739 13.90 -38.78 7.08
CA VAL A 739 12.59 -38.16 6.81
C VAL A 739 12.57 -37.52 5.43
N LEU A 740 13.62 -36.80 5.04
CA LEU A 740 13.60 -35.85 3.93
C LEU A 740 14.92 -35.85 3.11
N SER A 741 14.82 -35.76 1.77
CA SER A 741 15.97 -35.48 0.89
C SER A 741 16.31 -33.99 0.86
N ILE A 742 16.61 -33.40 2.04
CA ILE A 742 16.93 -31.97 2.25
C ILE A 742 18.16 -31.51 1.46
N GLN A 743 18.94 -32.43 0.89
CA GLN A 743 20.10 -32.11 0.04
C GLN A 743 19.78 -31.16 -1.12
N TYR A 744 18.51 -31.03 -1.51
CA TYR A 744 18.06 -30.14 -2.57
C TYR A 744 17.46 -28.81 -2.06
N ALA A 745 17.18 -28.68 -0.76
CA ALA A 745 16.61 -27.48 -0.13
C ALA A 745 17.71 -26.42 0.10
N ILE A 746 18.10 -25.73 -0.98
CA ILE A 746 19.22 -24.78 -0.99
C ILE A 746 18.90 -23.42 -0.37
N GLU A 747 17.61 -23.01 -0.34
CA GLU A 747 17.16 -21.70 0.19
C GLU A 747 16.69 -21.77 1.65
N LEU A 748 16.94 -22.88 2.35
CA LEU A 748 16.43 -23.12 3.70
C LEU A 748 17.07 -22.17 4.72
N GLU A 749 16.26 -21.28 5.28
CA GLU A 749 16.66 -20.26 6.25
C GLU A 749 16.36 -20.65 7.70
N CYS A 750 15.34 -21.46 7.95
CA CYS A 750 14.94 -21.84 9.30
C CYS A 750 14.56 -23.32 9.41
N ILE A 751 15.10 -23.97 10.44
CA ILE A 751 14.75 -25.35 10.80
C ILE A 751 14.32 -25.37 12.26
N GLU A 752 13.20 -25.99 12.51
CA GLU A 752 12.69 -26.18 13.86
C GLU A 752 12.19 -27.60 14.07
N ILE A 753 12.67 -28.23 15.14
CA ILE A 753 12.39 -29.62 15.49
C ILE A 753 11.86 -29.67 16.92
N GLN A 754 10.68 -30.27 17.10
CA GLN A 754 10.01 -30.31 18.38
C GLN A 754 9.52 -31.72 18.72
N LEU A 755 9.71 -32.15 19.98
CA LEU A 755 9.13 -33.37 20.56
C LEU A 755 9.43 -34.65 19.76
N CYS A 756 10.59 -34.72 19.09
CA CYS A 756 10.98 -35.86 18.26
C CYS A 756 11.80 -36.87 19.08
N ASP A 757 11.12 -37.78 19.77
CA ASP A 757 11.73 -38.62 20.81
C ASP A 757 12.64 -39.75 20.32
N ARG A 758 12.59 -40.11 19.03
CA ARG A 758 13.50 -41.13 18.45
C ARG A 758 14.65 -40.55 17.64
N MET A 759 14.63 -39.24 17.35
CA MET A 759 15.67 -38.60 16.55
C MET A 759 16.95 -38.49 17.38
N GLU A 760 18.03 -39.14 16.94
CA GLU A 760 19.32 -39.16 17.64
C GLU A 760 20.28 -38.07 17.14
N SER A 761 20.18 -37.71 15.85
CA SER A 761 21.00 -36.67 15.21
C SER A 761 20.26 -35.95 14.08
N LEU A 762 20.73 -34.77 13.67
CA LEU A 762 20.21 -34.10 12.47
C LEU A 762 20.58 -34.89 11.21
N LEU A 763 21.85 -35.29 11.04
CA LEU A 763 22.29 -36.08 9.90
C LEU A 763 22.70 -37.50 10.30
N SER A 764 22.30 -38.50 9.51
CA SER A 764 22.73 -39.90 9.64
C SER A 764 24.12 -40.14 9.02
N SER A 765 24.85 -41.14 9.52
CA SER A 765 26.15 -41.56 8.98
C SER A 765 26.10 -42.08 7.53
N SER A 766 24.94 -42.53 7.06
CA SER A 766 24.76 -42.98 5.67
C SER A 766 24.86 -41.85 4.64
N TRP A 767 24.77 -40.59 5.08
CA TRP A 767 24.87 -39.40 4.23
C TRP A 767 26.26 -39.21 3.61
N PHE A 768 27.30 -39.56 4.36
CA PHE A 768 28.69 -39.40 3.90
C PHE A 768 29.20 -40.61 3.10
N CYS A 769 28.42 -41.69 3.03
CA CYS A 769 28.78 -42.94 2.35
C CYS A 769 28.07 -43.14 1.00
N SER A 770 27.11 -42.29 0.63
CA SER A 770 26.52 -42.30 -0.72
C SER A 770 27.42 -41.48 -1.66
N ALA A 771 27.80 -42.09 -2.79
CA ALA A 771 28.73 -41.55 -3.79
C ALA A 771 28.44 -40.07 -4.14
N PRO A 772 29.47 -39.27 -4.57
CA PRO A 772 29.31 -37.85 -4.79
C PRO A 772 28.41 -37.62 -6.02
N LEU A 773 27.12 -37.42 -5.78
CA LEU A 773 26.27 -36.66 -6.69
C LEU A 773 26.75 -35.20 -6.63
N PRO A 774 26.61 -34.42 -7.72
CA PRO A 774 27.10 -33.04 -7.76
C PRO A 774 26.38 -32.25 -6.66
N LEU A 775 27.08 -32.04 -5.54
CA LEU A 775 26.67 -31.08 -4.53
C LEU A 775 26.55 -29.72 -5.23
N PRO A 776 25.48 -28.95 -5.01
CA PRO A 776 25.39 -27.59 -5.50
C PRO A 776 26.65 -26.80 -5.08
N SER A 777 27.09 -25.87 -5.92
CA SER A 777 28.26 -25.01 -5.64
C SER A 777 28.14 -24.25 -4.32
N ASP A 778 26.90 -24.05 -3.85
CA ASP A 778 26.57 -23.53 -2.53
C ASP A 778 26.26 -24.71 -1.58
N GLY A 779 27.03 -24.84 -0.50
CA GLY A 779 26.89 -25.95 0.45
C GLY A 779 25.50 -26.05 1.09
N ILE A 780 25.09 -27.26 1.45
CA ILE A 780 23.84 -27.54 2.21
C ILE A 780 23.84 -26.71 3.51
N PHE A 781 22.72 -26.04 3.81
CA PHE A 781 22.52 -25.08 4.92
C PHE A 781 23.26 -23.74 4.81
N SER A 782 23.81 -23.40 3.64
CA SER A 782 24.45 -22.09 3.38
C SER A 782 23.56 -20.89 3.70
N HIS A 783 22.24 -21.00 3.52
CA HIS A 783 21.26 -19.94 3.80
C HIS A 783 20.63 -20.02 5.19
N LEU A 784 21.00 -21.01 6.01
CA LEU A 784 20.39 -21.24 7.32
C LEU A 784 20.74 -20.09 8.28
N LYS A 785 19.71 -19.41 8.78
CA LYS A 785 19.77 -18.31 9.75
C LYS A 785 19.34 -18.75 11.14
N ASP A 786 18.25 -19.51 11.24
CA ASP A 786 17.63 -19.85 12.52
C ASP A 786 17.52 -21.37 12.71
N PHE A 787 17.98 -21.86 13.85
CA PHE A 787 17.82 -23.26 14.23
C PHE A 787 17.21 -23.40 15.62
N HIS A 788 16.10 -24.14 15.72
CA HIS A 788 15.37 -24.39 16.95
C HIS A 788 15.19 -25.89 17.20
N CYS A 789 15.47 -26.35 18.41
CA CYS A 789 15.22 -27.73 18.84
C CYS A 789 14.61 -27.74 20.24
N TYR A 790 13.42 -28.32 20.41
CA TYR A 790 12.69 -28.32 21.68
C TYR A 790 12.22 -29.74 22.05
N GLY A 791 12.52 -30.18 23.27
CA GLY A 791 11.92 -31.40 23.86
C GLY A 791 12.24 -32.71 23.12
N CYS A 792 13.37 -32.81 22.41
CA CYS A 792 13.76 -34.03 21.69
C CYS A 792 14.58 -34.96 22.62
N SER A 793 13.93 -35.94 23.23
CA SER A 793 14.50 -36.70 24.36
C SER A 793 15.65 -37.67 24.00
N SER A 794 15.76 -38.11 22.75
CA SER A 794 16.85 -39.01 22.31
C SER A 794 17.98 -38.34 21.53
N MET A 795 17.87 -37.04 21.27
CA MET A 795 18.87 -36.31 20.51
C MET A 795 20.17 -36.21 21.31
N LYS A 796 21.28 -36.71 20.75
CA LYS A 796 22.60 -36.74 21.40
C LYS A 796 23.56 -35.72 20.80
N LYS A 797 23.48 -35.52 19.47
CA LYS A 797 24.38 -34.69 18.67
C LYS A 797 23.57 -33.90 17.63
N LEU A 798 23.78 -32.60 17.49
CA LEU A 798 23.07 -31.78 16.49
C LEU A 798 23.83 -31.74 15.16
N PHE A 799 24.90 -30.95 15.07
CA PHE A 799 25.64 -30.74 13.82
C PHE A 799 26.96 -31.53 13.80
N PRO A 800 27.34 -32.17 12.69
CA PRO A 800 28.71 -32.64 12.52
C PRO A 800 29.66 -31.45 12.26
N LEU A 801 30.89 -31.51 12.77
CA LEU A 801 31.91 -30.47 12.58
C LEU A 801 32.16 -30.14 11.09
N ALA A 802 31.95 -31.10 10.19
CA ALA A 802 32.10 -30.93 8.75
C ALA A 802 31.14 -29.90 8.13
N LEU A 803 29.97 -29.64 8.76
CA LEU A 803 28.98 -28.69 8.27
C LEU A 803 29.22 -27.24 8.71
N LEU A 804 30.12 -26.99 9.67
CA LEU A 804 30.35 -25.63 10.20
C LEU A 804 30.67 -24.59 9.13
N ARG A 805 31.43 -24.98 8.09
CA ARG A 805 31.79 -24.08 6.97
C ARG A 805 30.58 -23.65 6.15
N ASN A 806 29.51 -24.43 6.16
CA ASN A 806 28.27 -24.12 5.44
C ASN A 806 27.27 -23.35 6.32
N LEU A 807 27.58 -23.06 7.59
CA LEU A 807 26.67 -22.38 8.51
C LEU A 807 27.04 -20.91 8.75
N ALA A 808 27.77 -20.29 7.82
CA ALA A 808 28.29 -18.92 7.98
C ALA A 808 27.20 -17.84 8.15
N ASN A 809 25.97 -18.10 7.66
CA ASN A 809 24.83 -17.20 7.77
C ASN A 809 23.95 -17.44 9.00
N LEU A 810 24.33 -18.37 9.89
CA LEU A 810 23.55 -18.72 11.07
C LEU A 810 23.54 -17.57 12.08
N GLU A 811 22.35 -17.09 12.43
CA GLU A 811 22.08 -15.99 13.35
C GLU A 811 21.64 -16.47 14.73
N MET A 812 20.87 -17.57 14.81
CA MET A 812 20.33 -18.09 16.06
C MET A 812 20.42 -19.62 16.15
N ILE A 813 20.86 -20.11 17.32
CA ILE A 813 20.70 -21.50 17.75
C ILE A 813 19.95 -21.52 19.08
N SER A 814 18.81 -22.23 19.12
CA SER A 814 18.03 -22.45 20.33
C SER A 814 17.80 -23.94 20.55
N VAL A 815 18.24 -24.48 21.70
CA VAL A 815 18.05 -25.89 22.08
C VAL A 815 17.53 -25.97 23.50
N GLU A 816 16.35 -26.52 23.66
CA GLU A 816 15.64 -26.55 24.94
C GLU A 816 15.10 -27.96 25.24
N GLU A 817 15.07 -28.35 26.52
CA GLU A 817 14.47 -29.59 27.03
C GLU A 817 14.97 -30.90 26.37
N CYS A 818 16.19 -30.93 25.81
CA CYS A 818 16.78 -32.12 25.19
C CYS A 818 17.67 -32.90 26.17
N HIS A 819 17.08 -33.85 26.91
CA HIS A 819 17.75 -34.48 28.08
C HIS A 819 18.96 -35.37 27.77
N LYS A 820 19.07 -35.93 26.57
CA LYS A 820 20.21 -36.77 26.15
C LYS A 820 21.28 -36.04 25.34
N MET A 821 21.12 -34.73 25.12
CA MET A 821 22.07 -33.93 24.35
C MET A 821 23.45 -33.97 25.01
N GLU A 822 24.48 -34.38 24.28
CA GLU A 822 25.86 -34.44 24.78
C GLU A 822 26.74 -33.37 24.14
N GLU A 823 26.59 -33.16 22.82
CA GLU A 823 27.37 -32.20 22.02
C GLU A 823 26.46 -31.46 21.02
N ILE A 824 26.52 -30.13 20.95
CA ILE A 824 25.81 -29.38 19.90
C ILE A 824 26.51 -29.57 18.55
N ILE A 825 27.83 -29.40 18.51
CA ILE A 825 28.66 -29.66 17.33
C ILE A 825 29.61 -30.83 17.61
N ALA A 826 29.38 -31.96 16.95
CA ALA A 826 30.08 -33.21 17.18
C ALA A 826 31.39 -33.33 16.39
N THR A 827 32.45 -33.79 17.07
CA THR A 827 33.83 -33.87 16.53
C THR A 827 34.16 -35.08 15.68
N ARG A 828 33.48 -36.20 15.89
CA ARG A 828 33.81 -37.48 15.25
C ARG A 828 32.82 -37.85 14.16
N VAL A 829 33.36 -38.12 12.99
CA VAL A 829 32.78 -39.06 12.03
C VAL A 829 33.19 -40.44 12.54
N ASP A 830 32.27 -41.22 13.11
CA ASP A 830 32.58 -42.59 13.59
C ASP A 830 32.77 -43.60 12.42
N TRP A 831 33.37 -43.19 11.29
CA TRP A 831 33.51 -44.02 10.08
C TRP A 831 34.83 -43.80 9.33
N VAL A 832 35.96 -44.15 9.95
CA VAL A 832 37.10 -44.77 9.28
C VAL A 832 37.68 -45.80 10.25
N VAL A 833 37.51 -47.09 9.95
CA VAL A 833 38.27 -48.15 10.62
C VAL A 833 39.69 -48.07 10.07
N GLY A 834 40.62 -47.66 10.93
CA GLY A 834 42.05 -47.67 10.64
C GLY A 834 42.60 -46.34 10.17
N GLU A 835 42.90 -45.46 11.11
CA GLU A 835 44.22 -44.82 11.22
C GLU A 835 44.28 -44.11 12.58
N GLU A 836 45.21 -44.55 13.43
CA GLU A 836 45.53 -43.89 14.69
C GLU A 836 46.23 -42.57 14.38
N SER A 837 45.47 -41.47 14.32
CA SER A 837 46.01 -40.14 14.55
C SER A 837 45.30 -39.53 15.77
N SER A 838 45.90 -39.79 16.93
CA SER A 838 45.69 -39.04 18.15
C SER A 838 45.94 -37.54 17.92
N SER A 839 45.12 -36.72 18.59
CA SER A 839 45.39 -35.32 18.94
C SER A 839 45.76 -34.34 17.81
N SER A 840 44.78 -33.60 17.29
CA SER A 840 44.89 -32.14 17.01
C SER A 840 43.64 -31.58 16.30
N CYS A 841 42.50 -31.48 17.00
CA CYS A 841 41.37 -30.64 16.55
C CYS A 841 41.18 -29.39 17.43
N SER A 842 41.86 -29.28 18.56
CA SER A 842 41.79 -28.15 19.49
C SER A 842 42.43 -26.85 18.97
N SER A 843 43.05 -26.88 17.79
CA SER A 843 43.77 -25.75 17.18
C SER A 843 43.14 -25.19 15.89
N ARG A 844 41.98 -25.71 15.44
CA ARG A 844 41.28 -25.17 14.27
C ARG A 844 40.24 -24.14 14.71
N GLU A 845 40.34 -22.95 14.13
CA GLU A 845 39.40 -21.85 14.30
C GLU A 845 38.33 -21.92 13.19
N PHE A 846 37.07 -21.73 13.58
CA PHE A 846 35.93 -21.66 12.66
C PHE A 846 35.20 -20.35 12.91
N ASP A 847 34.84 -19.67 11.82
CA ASP A 847 34.15 -18.38 11.86
C ASP A 847 32.64 -18.57 11.66
N LEU A 848 31.85 -18.02 12.58
CA LEU A 848 30.40 -17.88 12.50
C LEU A 848 30.08 -16.39 12.63
N PRO A 849 30.32 -15.61 11.58
CA PRO A 849 30.38 -14.15 11.66
C PRO A 849 29.02 -13.52 11.97
N ASN A 850 27.92 -14.18 11.61
CA ASN A 850 26.56 -13.68 11.75
C ASN A 850 25.84 -14.18 13.01
N LEU A 851 26.45 -15.05 13.82
CA LEU A 851 25.79 -15.65 14.98
C LEU A 851 25.52 -14.60 16.06
N ARG A 852 24.24 -14.28 16.28
CA ARG A 852 23.78 -13.27 17.25
C ARG A 852 23.31 -13.87 18.56
N ARG A 853 22.65 -15.05 18.53
CA ARG A 853 21.94 -15.58 19.69
C ARG A 853 22.19 -17.07 19.91
N LEU A 854 22.59 -17.43 21.12
CA LEU A 854 22.72 -18.80 21.60
C LEU A 854 21.79 -19.01 22.79
N ASN A 855 20.86 -19.96 22.69
CA ASN A 855 19.90 -20.25 23.75
C ASN A 855 19.90 -21.75 24.08
N PHE A 856 20.25 -22.09 25.31
CA PHE A 856 20.37 -23.44 25.82
C PHE A 856 19.64 -23.55 27.15
N VAL A 857 18.55 -24.32 27.21
CA VAL A 857 17.71 -24.43 28.41
C VAL A 857 17.43 -25.89 28.75
N TYR A 858 17.65 -26.28 30.00
CA TYR A 858 17.33 -27.60 30.54
C TYR A 858 18.01 -28.77 29.78
N LEU A 859 19.34 -28.73 29.67
CA LEU A 859 20.17 -29.73 28.99
C LEU A 859 21.11 -30.47 29.98
N PRO A 860 20.62 -31.45 30.75
CA PRO A 860 21.34 -32.07 31.87
C PRO A 860 22.58 -32.91 31.48
N LYS A 861 22.70 -33.33 30.21
CA LYS A 861 23.83 -34.14 29.72
C LYS A 861 24.82 -33.39 28.83
N LEU A 862 24.56 -32.13 28.51
CA LEU A 862 25.37 -31.37 27.58
C LEU A 862 26.78 -31.18 28.17
N LYS A 863 27.82 -31.69 27.49
CA LYS A 863 29.21 -31.61 27.94
C LYS A 863 29.97 -30.47 27.27
N SER A 864 29.71 -30.24 25.99
CA SER A 864 30.40 -29.26 25.14
C SER A 864 29.47 -28.72 24.06
N ILE A 865 29.61 -27.44 23.69
CA ILE A 865 28.92 -26.85 22.53
C ILE A 865 29.70 -27.16 21.24
N CYS A 866 31.03 -27.04 21.25
CA CYS A 866 31.92 -27.37 20.16
C CYS A 866 33.32 -27.65 20.71
N CYS A 867 34.05 -28.63 20.17
CA CYS A 867 35.44 -28.86 20.57
C CYS A 867 36.47 -28.00 19.79
N ALA A 868 36.01 -27.30 18.74
CA ALA A 868 36.82 -26.35 18.00
C ALA A 868 36.56 -24.92 18.50
N LYS A 869 37.49 -24.02 18.20
CA LYS A 869 37.39 -22.60 18.56
C LYS A 869 36.40 -21.90 17.62
N LEU A 870 35.32 -21.31 18.14
CA LEU A 870 34.37 -20.53 17.35
C LEU A 870 34.66 -19.03 17.51
N ILE A 871 34.77 -18.36 16.37
CA ILE A 871 34.87 -16.90 16.27
C ILE A 871 33.46 -16.40 15.94
N CYS A 872 32.84 -15.67 16.87
CA CYS A 872 31.46 -15.16 16.73
C CYS A 872 31.46 -13.64 16.91
N GLY A 873 31.86 -12.90 15.88
CA GLY A 873 32.03 -11.44 15.96
C GLY A 873 30.75 -10.65 16.23
N SER A 874 29.59 -11.21 15.87
CA SER A 874 28.27 -10.55 16.00
C SER A 874 27.42 -11.04 17.17
N LEU A 875 28.00 -11.77 18.12
CA LEU A 875 27.26 -12.37 19.22
C LEU A 875 26.68 -11.31 20.17
N GLN A 876 25.36 -11.30 20.33
CA GLN A 876 24.59 -10.35 21.13
C GLN A 876 24.10 -10.95 22.44
N LYS A 877 23.53 -12.16 22.39
CA LYS A 877 22.88 -12.78 23.56
C LYS A 877 23.23 -14.25 23.72
N ILE A 878 23.61 -14.63 24.94
CA ILE A 878 23.81 -16.02 25.34
C ILE A 878 22.85 -16.32 26.48
N ARG A 879 22.09 -17.41 26.39
CA ARG A 879 21.25 -17.92 27.47
C ARG A 879 21.63 -19.36 27.75
N VAL A 880 22.04 -19.65 28.99
CA VAL A 880 22.35 -21.00 29.46
C VAL A 880 21.62 -21.22 30.79
N ARG A 881 20.57 -22.05 30.77
CA ARG A 881 19.78 -22.38 31.97
C ARG A 881 19.74 -23.88 32.21
N ASP A 882 19.95 -24.32 33.45
CA ASP A 882 19.89 -25.73 33.89
C ASP A 882 20.73 -26.70 33.04
N CYS A 883 22.00 -26.34 32.77
CA CYS A 883 22.96 -27.13 31.99
C CYS A 883 24.18 -27.58 32.83
N PRO A 884 24.02 -28.42 33.88
CA PRO A 884 25.02 -28.66 34.92
C PRO A 884 26.32 -29.34 34.46
N LYS A 885 26.33 -30.02 33.30
CA LYS A 885 27.52 -30.74 32.80
C LYS A 885 28.31 -29.98 31.75
N LEU A 886 27.85 -28.79 31.34
CA LEU A 886 28.51 -28.01 30.30
C LEU A 886 29.76 -27.37 30.91
N LYS A 887 30.95 -27.83 30.52
CA LYS A 887 32.19 -27.36 31.16
C LYS A 887 32.86 -26.19 30.46
N ARG A 888 32.55 -25.95 29.19
CA ARG A 888 33.24 -24.97 28.35
C ARG A 888 32.27 -24.23 27.45
N ILE A 889 32.53 -22.94 27.25
CA ILE A 889 31.87 -22.10 26.25
C ILE A 889 32.92 -21.80 25.16
N PRO A 890 32.73 -22.26 23.91
CA PRO A 890 33.72 -22.12 22.86
C PRO A 890 33.64 -20.73 22.20
N ILE A 891 33.83 -19.64 22.94
CA ILE A 891 33.92 -18.28 22.38
C ILE A 891 35.37 -17.83 22.42
N CYS A 892 35.96 -17.60 21.24
CA CYS A 892 37.25 -16.92 21.15
C CYS A 892 37.05 -15.41 21.28
N LEU A 893 37.62 -14.83 22.33
CA LEU A 893 37.73 -13.38 22.48
C LEU A 893 38.89 -12.88 21.60
N PRO A 894 38.68 -11.85 20.75
CA PRO A 894 39.76 -11.24 19.99
C PRO A 894 40.82 -10.68 20.94
N VAL A 895 42.09 -11.01 20.67
CA VAL A 895 43.26 -10.52 21.41
C VAL A 895 43.78 -9.28 20.67
N LEU A 896 43.86 -8.15 21.37
CA LEU A 896 44.46 -6.92 20.85
C LEU A 896 46.00 -7.05 20.74
N ASP A 897 46.66 -6.23 19.92
CA ASP A 897 48.13 -6.23 19.72
C ASP A 897 48.95 -6.05 21.02
N ASN A 898 48.32 -5.60 22.10
CA ASN A 898 48.88 -5.42 23.43
C ASN A 898 48.64 -6.61 24.39
N GLY A 899 48.06 -7.73 23.91
CA GLY A 899 47.80 -8.94 24.69
C GLY A 899 46.55 -8.90 25.58
N GLN A 900 45.73 -7.84 25.50
CA GLN A 900 44.45 -7.75 26.23
C GLN A 900 43.30 -8.38 25.42
N LEU A 901 42.40 -9.09 26.12
CA LEU A 901 41.19 -9.67 25.53
C LEU A 901 40.08 -8.62 25.48
N CYS A 902 39.40 -8.49 24.34
CA CYS A 902 38.19 -7.68 24.22
C CYS A 902 36.92 -8.56 24.19
N PRO A 903 35.83 -8.13 24.85
CA PRO A 903 34.54 -8.76 24.65
C PRO A 903 34.08 -8.56 23.19
N PRO A 904 33.22 -9.44 22.64
CA PRO A 904 32.63 -9.20 21.33
C PRO A 904 31.93 -7.84 21.33
N PRO A 905 32.18 -6.97 20.34
CA PRO A 905 31.71 -5.58 20.35
C PRO A 905 30.19 -5.44 20.37
N SER A 906 29.47 -6.50 19.97
CA SER A 906 28.01 -6.54 19.90
C SER A 906 27.34 -7.24 21.09
N LEU A 907 28.11 -7.71 22.08
CA LEU A 907 27.57 -8.48 23.20
C LEU A 907 26.74 -7.59 24.14
N GLU A 908 25.48 -7.96 24.35
CA GLU A 908 24.51 -7.23 25.17
C GLU A 908 24.21 -7.95 26.49
N GLU A 909 24.01 -9.27 26.46
CA GLU A 909 23.49 -10.02 27.62
C GLU A 909 23.94 -11.49 27.64
N ILE A 910 24.37 -11.97 28.82
CA ILE A 910 24.63 -13.38 29.13
C ILE A 910 23.71 -13.78 30.29
N ASP A 911 22.65 -14.51 30.00
CA ASP A 911 21.63 -14.97 30.95
C ASP A 911 21.96 -16.39 31.43
N VAL A 912 22.26 -16.55 32.72
CA VAL A 912 22.77 -17.80 33.29
C VAL A 912 21.99 -18.22 34.53
N ASP A 913 21.62 -19.51 34.57
CA ASP A 913 20.95 -20.17 35.70
C ASP A 913 21.36 -21.66 35.75
N PRO A 914 21.78 -22.25 36.87
CA PRO A 914 22.00 -21.65 38.18
C PRO A 914 23.38 -21.01 38.31
N LYS A 915 23.54 -20.06 39.26
CA LYS A 915 24.77 -19.28 39.46
C LYS A 915 26.01 -20.17 39.67
N GLU A 916 25.85 -21.32 40.32
CA GLU A 916 26.92 -22.28 40.58
C GLU A 916 27.58 -22.78 39.29
N TRP A 917 26.83 -22.84 38.19
CA TRP A 917 27.37 -23.24 36.90
C TRP A 917 28.40 -22.21 36.40
N TRP A 918 28.09 -20.91 36.45
CA TRP A 918 28.99 -19.83 36.02
C TRP A 918 30.34 -19.86 36.73
N GLU A 919 30.34 -20.27 38.01
CA GLU A 919 31.55 -20.41 38.82
C GLU A 919 32.40 -21.64 38.45
N SER A 920 31.79 -22.66 37.82
CA SER A 920 32.41 -23.95 37.49
C SER A 920 32.92 -24.08 36.04
N VAL A 921 32.65 -23.08 35.18
CA VAL A 921 33.06 -23.09 33.76
C VAL A 921 34.58 -23.00 33.62
N GLU A 922 35.17 -23.86 32.79
CA GLU A 922 36.56 -23.80 32.36
C GLU A 922 36.73 -22.77 31.23
N TRP A 923 37.59 -21.77 31.45
CA TRP A 923 37.87 -20.71 30.47
C TRP A 923 39.23 -20.92 29.78
N ASP A 924 39.29 -20.68 28.47
CA ASP A 924 40.52 -20.83 27.68
C ASP A 924 41.63 -19.82 28.07
N HIS A 925 41.25 -18.69 28.67
CA HIS A 925 42.18 -17.71 29.21
C HIS A 925 41.71 -17.25 30.61
N PRO A 926 42.62 -17.08 31.60
CA PRO A 926 42.25 -16.76 32.98
C PRO A 926 41.44 -15.47 33.13
N ASN A 927 41.68 -14.47 32.28
CA ASN A 927 40.98 -13.18 32.32
C ASN A 927 39.62 -13.16 31.57
N THR A 928 39.22 -14.24 30.88
CA THR A 928 37.97 -14.27 30.10
C THR A 928 36.73 -14.06 30.96
N LYS A 929 36.73 -14.60 32.18
CA LYS A 929 35.62 -14.48 33.14
C LYS A 929 35.39 -13.02 33.56
N ASP A 930 36.47 -12.29 33.86
CA ASP A 930 36.40 -10.91 34.32
C ASP A 930 35.94 -9.94 33.21
N VAL A 931 36.32 -10.23 31.96
CA VAL A 931 35.93 -9.44 30.78
C VAL A 931 34.44 -9.59 30.44
N LEU A 932 33.84 -10.76 30.69
CA LEU A 932 32.44 -11.05 30.37
C LEU A 932 31.46 -10.74 31.50
N LEU A 933 31.93 -10.63 32.75
CA LEU A 933 31.12 -10.39 33.95
C LEU A 933 30.13 -9.21 33.84
N PRO A 934 30.47 -8.06 33.21
CA PRO A 934 29.54 -6.92 33.11
C PRO A 934 28.25 -7.21 32.32
N PHE A 935 28.26 -8.25 31.47
CA PHE A 935 27.12 -8.62 30.62
C PHE A 935 26.25 -9.72 31.25
N VAL A 936 26.62 -10.24 32.43
CA VAL A 936 25.97 -11.41 33.03
C VAL A 936 24.74 -11.02 33.84
N VAL A 937 23.60 -11.63 33.52
CA VAL A 937 22.36 -11.59 34.30
C VAL A 937 22.18 -12.97 34.94
N LEU A 938 22.21 -13.02 36.27
CA LEU A 938 21.97 -14.24 37.04
C LEU A 938 20.47 -14.37 37.31
N GLY A 939 19.88 -15.50 36.90
CA GLY A 939 18.47 -15.80 37.18
C GLY A 939 18.19 -15.87 38.69
N ASP A 940 17.17 -15.16 39.15
CA ASP A 940 16.68 -15.25 40.52
C ASP A 940 15.77 -16.48 40.64
N SER A 941 16.09 -17.38 41.58
CA SER A 941 15.49 -18.73 41.75
C SER A 941 13.97 -18.77 42.04
N SER A 942 13.31 -17.61 42.05
CA SER A 942 11.89 -17.46 42.35
C SER A 942 10.96 -17.77 41.17
N ARG A 943 11.38 -17.59 39.90
CA ARG A 943 10.51 -17.80 38.72
C ARG A 943 10.41 -19.26 38.23
N VAL A 944 11.42 -20.09 38.52
CA VAL A 944 11.41 -21.53 38.16
C VAL A 944 10.42 -22.30 39.03
N SER A 945 10.11 -21.80 40.23
CA SER A 945 9.15 -22.42 41.15
C SER A 945 7.70 -22.43 40.64
N ASP A 946 7.31 -21.47 39.80
CA ASP A 946 5.96 -21.42 39.20
C ASP A 946 5.83 -22.32 37.95
N CYS A 947 6.92 -22.55 37.20
CA CYS A 947 6.96 -23.54 36.12
C CYS A 947 6.98 -24.98 36.67
N LEU A 948 7.78 -25.26 37.71
CA LEU A 948 7.82 -26.58 38.36
C LEU A 948 6.50 -26.92 39.09
N LYS A 949 5.81 -25.94 39.69
CA LYS A 949 4.47 -26.15 40.30
C LYS A 949 3.37 -26.42 39.27
N LYS A 950 3.47 -25.84 38.06
CA LYS A 950 2.56 -26.14 36.94
C LYS A 950 2.86 -27.47 36.23
N MET A 951 4.04 -28.05 36.44
CA MET A 951 4.43 -29.35 35.86
C MET A 951 4.17 -30.54 36.78
N LYS A 952 4.31 -30.41 38.10
CA LYS A 952 3.93 -31.49 39.04
C LYS A 952 2.43 -31.80 39.07
N THR A 953 1.59 -30.91 38.54
CA THR A 953 0.15 -31.16 38.35
C THR A 953 -0.20 -31.84 37.02
N LYS A 954 0.80 -32.11 36.15
CA LYS A 954 0.60 -32.73 34.82
C LYS A 954 1.08 -34.19 34.70
N GLU A 955 1.79 -34.74 35.69
CA GLU A 955 2.11 -36.18 35.73
C GLU A 955 0.99 -37.02 36.40
N GLU A 956 -0.06 -36.40 36.96
CA GLU A 956 -1.19 -37.09 37.61
C GLU A 956 -2.55 -36.92 36.87
N THR A 957 -2.59 -36.40 35.64
CA THR A 957 -3.84 -36.33 34.82
C THR A 957 -3.62 -36.61 33.34
#